data_AF-A0A4R5EB62-F1
#
_entry.id   AF-A0A4R5EB62-F1
#
_cell.length_a   1.000
_cell.length_b   1.000
_cell.length_c   1.000
_cell.angle_alpha   90.00
_cell.angle_beta   90.00
_cell.angle_gamma   90.00
#
_symmetry.space_group_name_H-M   'P 1'
#
loop_
_entity.id
_entity.type
_entity.pdbx_description
1 polymer ?
#
loop_
_entity_poly.entity_id
_entity_poly.type
_entity_poly.pdbx_seq_one_letter_code
_entity_poly.pdbx_strand_id
1 'polypeptide(L)'
;MANLDEPLSKVLGDKTANALKKGLDLHTVGDLLHHYPRRYAHRGELTQLSGLQDGEHVTVMAEVVKVQGRSLTRSPGYVLEITVTDGTGLLKLSFFGRKGSYRAEKDLSPGTRGLFAGKISTYRPRGGKAMRQLTHPQYKVVAEKGAEEAAQEWADEIIPIYPSTKALPIETIGTSVGTVLDQLTLPADPMPGALLGRRRLVGLREAYEGIHRPRTWDELGKARARLKWDEAFVVQVALAQRRLAAAALPATPRPPSFGGLQSEFDARLPFELTEGQRQVGDEIAADLAREHPMHRLLQGDVGAGKTVVALRAMLQVVDNCGQAALLAPTEVLAQQHYRSITGMLGDLAEAGRIGGAENATRVALLTGSQGAKARKEALLDAASGTAGIVVGTHALLQESVQFADLGLVVVDEQHRFGVEQRDALREKTGGGRPHVLVMTATPIPRTVAMTVFGDLETSVLGQLPAGRSAIRTHVVPPEKPAFLARTWERIKEEAAEGRQIYIVCPRIGEQEGDEGDAMDTADAEESGRRSPLGIMEVLPKLADLLAGVRIGVLHGKLHPDEKDAVMRRFTGRELDVLLATTVIEVGVDVPNATVMVIMDADRFGVSQLHQLRGRVGRGSLQGLCLLVTDAEPGSKARERLDAVASTTDGFKLSRLDLEQRREGDVLGAAQAGRTSSLRLLTLHRDEDVIRDAREEATALVESDPGLADHPGLATVLASLLDADRAEFLEKT
;
A
#
# COMPACT_ATOMS: atom_id res chain seq x y z
N MET A 1 -34.93 -11.99 -19.22
CA MET A 1 -34.49 -11.93 -17.82
C MET A 1 -33.02 -12.30 -17.81
N ALA A 2 -32.16 -11.45 -17.27
CA ALA A 2 -30.71 -11.61 -17.30
C ALA A 2 -30.16 -11.76 -15.88
N ASN A 3 -29.27 -12.74 -15.68
CA ASN A 3 -28.55 -12.95 -14.42
C ASN A 3 -27.19 -12.23 -14.47
N LEU A 4 -26.47 -12.17 -13.34
CA LEU A 4 -25.18 -11.48 -13.23
C LEU A 4 -24.11 -12.06 -14.18
N ASP A 5 -24.08 -13.38 -14.35
CA ASP A 5 -23.07 -14.05 -15.20
C ASP A 5 -23.42 -14.02 -16.70
N GLU A 6 -24.55 -13.43 -17.07
CA GLU A 6 -24.99 -13.41 -18.47
C GLU A 6 -24.09 -12.48 -19.32
N PRO A 7 -23.62 -12.93 -20.50
CA PRO A 7 -22.85 -12.09 -21.40
C PRO A 7 -23.60 -10.83 -21.86
N LEU A 8 -22.93 -9.68 -21.87
CA LEU A 8 -23.53 -8.41 -22.28
C LEU A 8 -24.08 -8.42 -23.71
N SER A 9 -23.52 -9.26 -24.60
CA SER A 9 -23.97 -9.40 -25.99
C SER A 9 -25.43 -9.84 -26.10
N LYS A 10 -25.91 -10.68 -25.18
CA LYS A 10 -27.28 -11.18 -25.18
C LYS A 10 -28.30 -10.15 -24.69
N VAL A 11 -27.87 -9.20 -23.86
CA VAL A 11 -28.76 -8.20 -23.24
C VAL A 11 -28.74 -6.87 -23.98
N LEU A 12 -27.56 -6.44 -24.45
CA LEU A 12 -27.33 -5.12 -25.05
C LEU A 12 -27.06 -5.16 -26.57
N GLY A 13 -26.92 -6.37 -27.13
CA GLY A 13 -26.51 -6.60 -28.52
C GLY A 13 -25.01 -6.47 -28.76
N ASP A 14 -24.51 -7.15 -29.80
CA ASP A 14 -23.08 -7.31 -30.07
C ASP A 14 -22.31 -6.00 -30.24
N LYS A 15 -22.95 -4.98 -30.82
CA LYS A 15 -22.28 -3.70 -31.08
C LYS A 15 -21.92 -2.97 -29.78
N THR A 16 -22.87 -2.87 -28.86
CA THR A 16 -22.68 -2.19 -27.56
C THR A 16 -21.79 -3.02 -26.65
N ALA A 17 -22.01 -4.34 -26.60
CA ALA A 17 -21.19 -5.26 -25.82
C ALA A 17 -19.72 -5.25 -26.25
N ASN A 18 -19.43 -5.27 -27.56
CA ASN A 18 -18.05 -5.18 -28.05
C ASN A 18 -17.37 -3.84 -27.72
N ALA A 19 -18.14 -2.74 -27.68
CA ALA A 19 -17.60 -1.45 -27.28
C ALA A 19 -17.25 -1.44 -25.78
N LEU A 20 -18.14 -1.94 -24.91
CA LEU A 20 -17.91 -2.09 -23.47
C LEU A 20 -16.70 -3.00 -23.17
N LYS A 21 -16.62 -4.14 -23.86
CA LYS A 21 -15.49 -5.06 -23.77
C LYS A 21 -14.16 -4.42 -24.17
N LYS A 22 -14.08 -3.79 -25.35
CA LYS A 22 -12.81 -3.20 -25.82
C LYS A 22 -12.41 -1.93 -25.07
N GLY A 23 -13.40 -1.15 -24.62
CA GLY A 23 -13.17 0.16 -24.03
C GLY A 23 -12.97 0.14 -22.52
N LEU A 24 -13.58 -0.80 -21.81
CA LEU A 24 -13.60 -0.87 -20.35
C LEU A 24 -13.36 -2.28 -19.79
N ASP A 25 -13.09 -3.28 -20.65
CA ASP A 25 -12.90 -4.69 -20.27
C ASP A 25 -14.10 -5.31 -19.52
N LEU A 26 -15.32 -4.89 -19.88
CA LEU A 26 -16.58 -5.40 -19.29
C LEU A 26 -17.20 -6.47 -20.20
N HIS A 27 -17.46 -7.67 -19.67
CA HIS A 27 -17.93 -8.83 -20.45
C HIS A 27 -19.33 -9.29 -20.04
N THR A 28 -19.67 -9.22 -18.76
CA THR A 28 -20.92 -9.73 -18.16
C THR A 28 -21.84 -8.63 -17.64
N VAL A 29 -23.10 -8.97 -17.36
CA VAL A 29 -24.05 -8.11 -16.65
C VAL A 29 -23.49 -7.66 -15.30
N GLY A 30 -22.88 -8.58 -14.56
CA GLY A 30 -22.20 -8.30 -13.30
C GLY A 30 -21.07 -7.27 -13.47
N ASP A 31 -20.23 -7.40 -14.50
CA ASP A 31 -19.15 -6.44 -14.75
C ASP A 31 -19.68 -5.01 -14.91
N LEU A 32 -20.78 -4.86 -15.66
CA LEU A 32 -21.41 -3.57 -15.89
C LEU A 32 -22.08 -2.99 -14.64
N LEU A 33 -22.75 -3.82 -13.83
CA LEU A 33 -23.36 -3.38 -12.56
C LEU A 33 -22.34 -3.09 -11.45
N HIS A 34 -21.14 -3.63 -11.54
CA HIS A 34 -20.04 -3.25 -10.65
C HIS A 34 -19.20 -2.09 -11.21
N HIS A 35 -19.55 -1.54 -12.39
CA HIS A 35 -18.94 -0.32 -12.94
C HIS A 35 -19.59 0.92 -12.33
N TYR A 36 -19.25 1.21 -11.09
CA TYR A 36 -19.94 2.25 -10.30
C TYR A 36 -19.66 3.68 -10.79
N PRO A 37 -20.64 4.60 -10.61
CA PRO A 37 -20.42 6.03 -10.85
C PRO A 37 -19.36 6.61 -9.91
N ARG A 38 -18.42 7.39 -10.47
CA ARG A 38 -17.36 8.06 -9.71
C ARG A 38 -17.87 9.27 -8.93
N ARG A 39 -18.88 9.96 -9.49
CA ARG A 39 -19.52 11.14 -8.90
C ARG A 39 -21.01 11.12 -9.19
N TYR A 40 -21.75 11.89 -8.39
CA TYR A 40 -23.17 12.11 -8.55
C TYR A 40 -23.33 13.63 -8.55
N ALA A 41 -24.11 14.14 -9.49
CA ALA A 41 -24.39 15.56 -9.59
C ALA A 41 -25.90 15.77 -9.44
N HIS A 42 -26.29 16.78 -8.69
CA HIS A 42 -27.62 17.35 -8.87
C HIS A 42 -27.69 18.00 -10.24
N ARG A 43 -28.81 17.82 -10.93
CA ARG A 43 -29.07 18.59 -12.15
C ARG A 43 -29.12 20.10 -11.87
N GLY A 44 -29.48 20.50 -10.64
CA GLY A 44 -29.55 21.87 -10.14
C GLY A 44 -28.35 22.43 -9.38
N GLU A 45 -27.30 21.65 -9.02
CA GLU A 45 -26.08 22.22 -8.43
C GLU A 45 -25.13 22.71 -9.53
N LEU A 46 -25.37 23.94 -9.92
CA LEU A 46 -24.73 24.64 -11.02
C LEU A 46 -23.31 25.07 -10.61
N THR A 47 -22.30 24.61 -11.34
CA THR A 47 -20.96 25.21 -11.23
C THR A 47 -21.06 26.65 -11.75
N GLN A 48 -20.83 27.65 -10.90
CA GLN A 48 -20.71 29.02 -11.37
C GLN A 48 -19.58 29.09 -12.39
N LEU A 49 -19.84 29.64 -13.58
CA LEU A 49 -18.84 29.78 -14.64
C LEU A 49 -17.61 30.60 -14.20
N SER A 50 -17.75 31.39 -13.13
CA SER A 50 -16.70 32.19 -12.49
C SER A 50 -15.59 31.34 -11.84
N GLY A 51 -15.90 30.15 -11.30
CA GLY A 51 -14.98 29.31 -10.52
C GLY A 51 -14.12 28.31 -11.32
N LEU A 52 -14.32 28.21 -12.64
CA LEU A 52 -13.70 27.18 -13.49
C LEU A 52 -12.18 27.35 -13.64
N GLN A 53 -11.40 26.29 -13.44
CA GLN A 53 -9.94 26.28 -13.64
C GLN A 53 -9.51 25.67 -14.98
N ASP A 54 -8.43 26.18 -15.57
CA ASP A 54 -7.88 25.64 -16.82
C ASP A 54 -7.39 24.19 -16.63
N GLY A 55 -7.72 23.32 -17.59
CA GLY A 55 -7.32 21.91 -17.56
C GLY A 55 -8.33 20.98 -16.87
N GLU A 56 -9.31 21.52 -16.14
CA GLU A 56 -10.33 20.75 -15.45
C GLU A 56 -11.40 20.20 -16.41
N HIS A 57 -11.89 18.97 -16.18
CA HIS A 57 -13.09 18.46 -16.84
C HIS A 57 -14.32 18.82 -16.01
N VAL A 58 -15.21 19.60 -16.60
CA VAL A 58 -16.39 20.13 -15.91
C VAL A 58 -17.65 19.85 -16.71
N THR A 59 -18.78 19.80 -16.01
CA THR A 59 -20.12 19.76 -16.61
C THR A 59 -20.85 21.01 -16.15
N VAL A 60 -21.26 21.85 -17.09
CA VAL A 60 -21.95 23.11 -16.81
C VAL A 60 -23.34 23.10 -17.45
N MET A 61 -24.35 23.55 -16.73
CA MET A 61 -25.65 23.86 -17.30
C MET A 61 -25.66 25.34 -17.68
N ALA A 62 -26.00 25.63 -18.93
CA ALA A 62 -26.00 26.99 -19.41
C ALA A 62 -27.07 27.18 -20.50
N GLU A 63 -27.49 28.42 -20.69
CA GLU A 63 -28.37 28.81 -21.77
C GLU A 63 -27.54 29.32 -22.96
N VAL A 64 -27.92 28.90 -24.16
CA VAL A 64 -27.30 29.38 -25.40
C VAL A 64 -27.70 30.82 -25.64
N VAL A 65 -26.72 31.73 -25.63
CA VAL A 65 -26.92 33.15 -25.92
C VAL A 65 -26.67 33.45 -27.39
N LYS A 66 -25.66 32.80 -27.98
CA LYS A 66 -25.20 33.14 -29.32
C LYS A 66 -24.65 31.93 -30.04
N VAL A 67 -24.96 31.80 -31.33
CA VAL A 67 -24.42 30.76 -32.22
C VAL A 67 -23.78 31.46 -33.41
N GLN A 68 -22.53 31.15 -33.72
CA GLN A 68 -21.80 31.73 -34.85
C GLN A 68 -20.99 30.66 -35.59
N GLY A 69 -21.33 30.39 -36.83
CA GLY A 69 -20.51 29.62 -37.76
C GLY A 69 -19.52 30.52 -38.50
N ARG A 70 -18.24 30.15 -38.56
CA ARG A 70 -17.25 30.80 -39.42
C ARG A 70 -16.47 29.80 -40.27
N SER A 71 -16.26 30.17 -41.53
CA SER A 71 -15.33 29.45 -42.41
C SER A 71 -13.93 30.01 -42.21
N LEU A 72 -12.93 29.15 -42.01
CA LEU A 72 -11.53 29.56 -41.88
C LEU A 72 -10.99 30.01 -43.24
N THR A 73 -10.41 31.21 -43.29
CA THR A 73 -9.92 31.85 -44.52
C THR A 73 -8.62 31.27 -45.08
N ARG A 74 -7.90 30.45 -44.31
CA ARG A 74 -6.55 29.93 -44.65
C ARG A 74 -6.42 28.40 -44.63
N SER A 75 -7.52 27.67 -44.38
CA SER A 75 -7.56 26.21 -44.39
C SER A 75 -9.01 25.75 -44.61
N PRO A 76 -9.28 24.61 -45.29
CA PRO A 76 -10.64 24.07 -45.44
C PRO A 76 -11.17 23.57 -44.08
N GLY A 77 -11.61 24.51 -43.26
CA GLY A 77 -12.13 24.26 -41.92
C GLY A 77 -13.32 25.16 -41.62
N TYR A 78 -14.34 24.60 -40.97
CA TYR A 78 -15.48 25.31 -40.43
C TYR A 78 -15.41 25.26 -38.91
N VAL A 79 -15.68 26.37 -38.24
CA VAL A 79 -15.76 26.43 -36.78
C VAL A 79 -17.13 26.96 -36.40
N LEU A 80 -17.87 26.16 -35.64
CA LEU A 80 -19.08 26.60 -34.98
C LEU A 80 -18.72 27.00 -33.55
N GLU A 81 -18.98 28.26 -33.22
CA GLU A 81 -18.76 28.85 -31.92
C GLU A 81 -20.12 29.15 -31.27
N ILE A 82 -20.39 28.54 -30.12
CA ILE A 82 -21.61 28.76 -29.35
C ILE A 82 -21.24 29.41 -28.03
N THR A 83 -21.79 30.57 -27.71
CA THR A 83 -21.63 31.22 -26.41
C THR A 83 -22.80 30.85 -25.53
N VAL A 84 -22.49 30.34 -24.35
CA VAL A 84 -23.48 29.96 -23.33
C VAL A 84 -23.29 30.80 -22.06
N THR A 85 -24.36 31.04 -21.32
CA THR A 85 -24.39 31.81 -20.07
C THR A 85 -25.10 31.04 -18.96
N ASP A 86 -24.63 31.21 -17.73
CA ASP A 86 -25.32 30.78 -16.51
C ASP A 86 -26.02 31.94 -15.78
N GLY A 87 -26.01 33.14 -16.39
CA GLY A 87 -26.50 34.39 -15.78
C GLY A 87 -25.42 35.21 -15.05
N THR A 88 -24.27 34.61 -14.72
CA THR A 88 -23.15 35.27 -14.02
C THR A 88 -21.87 35.39 -14.85
N GLY A 89 -21.67 34.51 -15.84
CA GLY A 89 -20.51 34.50 -16.72
C GLY A 89 -20.80 33.96 -18.12
N LEU A 90 -19.81 34.06 -19.02
CA LEU A 90 -19.90 33.55 -20.40
C LEU A 90 -18.86 32.46 -20.63
N LEU A 91 -19.28 31.37 -21.28
CA LEU A 91 -18.41 30.28 -21.69
C LEU A 91 -18.58 30.01 -23.19
N LYS A 92 -17.48 29.71 -23.88
CA LYS A 92 -17.49 29.45 -25.32
C LYS A 92 -17.39 27.95 -25.62
N LEU A 93 -18.24 27.43 -26.49
CA LEU A 93 -18.19 26.06 -26.99
C LEU A 93 -17.70 26.10 -28.43
N SER A 94 -16.63 25.38 -28.72
CA SER A 94 -15.99 25.39 -30.04
C SER A 94 -16.09 24.01 -30.69
N PHE A 95 -16.77 23.91 -31.83
CA PHE A 95 -16.87 22.70 -32.64
C PHE A 95 -16.17 22.91 -33.99
N PHE A 96 -15.21 22.05 -34.32
CA PHE A 96 -14.47 22.10 -35.58
C PHE A 96 -15.04 21.09 -36.61
N GLY A 97 -15.10 21.50 -37.88
CA GLY A 97 -15.54 20.70 -39.03
C GLY A 97 -17.05 20.69 -39.28
N ARG A 98 -17.48 20.79 -40.55
CA ARG A 98 -18.91 20.88 -40.95
C ARG A 98 -19.76 19.66 -40.56
N LYS A 99 -19.23 18.44 -40.72
CA LYS A 99 -19.96 17.21 -40.39
C LYS A 99 -20.11 17.00 -38.86
N GLY A 100 -19.14 17.46 -38.07
CA GLY A 100 -19.15 17.33 -36.61
C GLY A 100 -19.94 18.42 -35.88
N SER A 101 -20.12 19.58 -36.50
CA SER A 101 -20.85 20.72 -35.94
C SER A 101 -22.33 20.75 -36.32
N TYR A 102 -22.76 20.02 -37.36
CA TYR A 102 -24.13 20.05 -37.87
C TYR A 102 -25.22 19.76 -36.83
N ARG A 103 -25.00 18.76 -35.96
CA ARG A 103 -25.96 18.46 -34.87
C ARG A 103 -26.02 19.58 -33.84
N ALA A 104 -24.87 20.10 -33.42
CA ALA A 104 -24.79 21.18 -32.46
C ALA A 104 -25.43 22.47 -33.01
N GLU A 105 -25.24 22.77 -34.29
CA GLU A 105 -25.85 23.93 -34.95
C GLU A 105 -27.38 23.83 -35.03
N LYS A 106 -27.91 22.60 -35.12
CA LYS A 106 -29.35 22.34 -35.16
C LYS A 106 -29.99 22.30 -33.77
N ASP A 107 -29.32 21.68 -32.82
CA ASP A 107 -29.87 21.35 -31.50
C ASP A 107 -29.69 22.50 -30.49
N LEU A 108 -28.74 23.42 -30.72
CA LEU A 108 -28.38 24.49 -29.78
C LEU A 108 -28.68 25.87 -30.37
N SER A 109 -29.96 26.23 -30.54
CA SER A 109 -30.37 27.58 -30.90
C SER A 109 -30.36 28.54 -29.70
N PRO A 110 -30.25 29.86 -29.89
CA PRO A 110 -30.39 30.83 -28.80
C PRO A 110 -31.68 30.60 -27.98
N GLY A 111 -31.58 30.70 -26.65
CA GLY A 111 -32.66 30.38 -25.70
C GLY A 111 -32.70 28.90 -25.26
N THR A 112 -31.94 28.03 -25.91
CA THR A 112 -31.88 26.60 -25.53
C THR A 112 -31.04 26.44 -24.27
N ARG A 113 -31.60 25.81 -23.24
CA ARG A 113 -30.84 25.38 -22.07
C ARG A 113 -30.26 24.00 -22.31
N GLY A 114 -29.01 23.80 -21.90
CA GLY A 114 -28.32 22.53 -22.10
C GLY A 114 -27.24 22.28 -21.07
N LEU A 115 -26.95 21.01 -20.85
CA LEU A 115 -25.76 20.56 -20.13
C LEU A 115 -24.61 20.45 -21.11
N PHE A 116 -23.44 20.95 -20.75
CA PHE A 116 -22.22 20.96 -21.57
C PHE A 116 -21.06 20.41 -20.74
N ALA A 117 -20.46 19.31 -21.19
CA ALA A 117 -19.37 18.63 -20.50
C ALA A 117 -18.10 18.60 -21.35
N GLY A 118 -16.96 18.97 -20.75
CA GLY A 118 -15.67 18.90 -21.43
C GLY A 118 -14.51 19.49 -20.62
N LYS A 119 -13.32 19.49 -21.24
CA LYS A 119 -12.11 20.12 -20.68
C LYS A 119 -12.13 21.63 -20.84
N ILE A 120 -11.99 22.37 -19.75
CA ILE A 120 -11.80 23.82 -19.79
C ILE A 120 -10.42 24.13 -20.34
N SER A 121 -10.41 25.04 -21.31
CA SER A 121 -9.20 25.64 -21.85
C SER A 121 -9.42 27.13 -22.01
N THR A 122 -8.37 27.92 -21.85
CA THR A 122 -8.44 29.36 -22.13
C THR A 122 -7.94 29.65 -23.54
N TYR A 123 -8.80 30.25 -24.36
CA TYR A 123 -8.44 30.77 -25.66
C TYR A 123 -8.06 32.25 -25.55
N ARG A 124 -6.87 32.60 -26.03
CA ARG A 124 -6.40 33.99 -26.12
C ARG A 124 -6.36 34.42 -27.59
N PRO A 125 -7.37 35.14 -28.10
CA PRO A 125 -7.30 35.74 -29.43
C PRO A 125 -6.24 36.85 -29.46
N ARG A 126 -5.56 37.00 -30.60
CA ARG A 126 -4.54 38.03 -30.83
C ARG A 126 -5.19 39.42 -30.74
N GLY A 127 -4.93 40.14 -29.64
CA GLY A 127 -5.50 41.47 -29.37
C GLY A 127 -6.84 41.49 -28.61
N GLY A 128 -7.30 40.36 -28.05
CA GLY A 128 -8.56 40.29 -27.27
C GLY A 128 -8.38 39.76 -25.85
N LYS A 129 -9.44 39.84 -25.04
CA LYS A 129 -9.47 39.27 -23.69
C LYS A 129 -9.43 37.74 -23.75
N ALA A 130 -8.72 37.13 -22.79
CA ALA A 130 -8.74 35.68 -22.58
C ALA A 130 -10.18 35.22 -22.29
N MET A 131 -10.64 34.19 -22.98
CA MET A 131 -11.97 33.62 -22.77
C MET A 131 -11.85 32.11 -22.53
N ARG A 132 -12.57 31.62 -21.51
CA ARG A 132 -12.69 30.19 -21.25
C ARG A 132 -13.53 29.53 -22.34
N GLN A 133 -13.12 28.34 -22.76
CA GLN A 133 -13.82 27.55 -23.76
C GLN A 133 -13.81 26.06 -23.45
N LEU A 134 -14.84 25.36 -23.94
CA LEU A 134 -14.89 23.92 -24.10
C LEU A 134 -14.72 23.58 -25.58
N THR A 135 -13.75 22.74 -25.89
CA THR A 135 -13.52 22.26 -27.27
C THR A 135 -14.19 20.91 -27.46
N HIS A 136 -15.07 20.79 -28.46
CA HIS A 136 -15.91 19.62 -28.70
C HIS A 136 -16.59 19.06 -27.43
N PRO A 137 -17.32 19.90 -26.67
CA PRO A 137 -18.02 19.41 -25.49
C PRO A 137 -19.11 18.43 -25.88
N GLN A 138 -19.33 17.44 -25.02
CA GLN A 138 -20.56 16.66 -25.03
C GLN A 138 -21.70 17.56 -24.55
N TYR A 139 -22.87 17.48 -25.15
CA TYR A 139 -24.00 18.30 -24.74
C TYR A 139 -25.32 17.54 -24.76
N LYS A 140 -26.25 17.98 -23.90
CA LYS A 140 -27.63 17.49 -23.85
C LYS A 140 -28.58 18.66 -23.73
N VAL A 141 -29.53 18.74 -24.66
CA VAL A 141 -30.58 19.77 -24.66
C VAL A 141 -31.62 19.45 -23.59
N VAL A 142 -32.02 20.48 -22.86
CA VAL A 142 -33.14 20.46 -21.92
C VAL A 142 -34.42 20.76 -22.70
N ALA A 143 -35.31 19.77 -22.83
CA ALA A 143 -36.61 20.00 -23.48
C ALA A 143 -37.56 20.72 -22.51
N GLU A 144 -38.02 21.92 -22.86
CA GLU A 144 -39.18 22.53 -22.21
C GLU A 144 -40.45 21.79 -22.69
N LYS A 145 -40.93 20.83 -21.89
CA LYS A 145 -42.32 20.36 -21.97
C LYS A 145 -42.97 20.51 -20.60
N GLY A 146 -44.19 21.04 -20.63
CA GLY A 146 -44.89 21.66 -19.52
C GLY A 146 -45.12 20.83 -18.25
N ALA A 147 -45.53 21.58 -17.22
CA ALA A 147 -45.82 21.28 -15.82
C ALA A 147 -44.66 21.59 -14.85
N GLU A 148 -44.85 22.64 -14.04
CA GLU A 148 -43.92 23.11 -13.00
C GLU A 148 -43.56 22.01 -11.98
N GLU A 149 -44.44 21.02 -11.75
CA GLU A 149 -44.16 19.84 -10.93
C GLU A 149 -43.17 18.86 -11.59
N ALA A 150 -43.30 18.61 -12.90
CA ALA A 150 -42.35 17.78 -13.66
C ALA A 150 -40.99 18.47 -13.84
N ALA A 151 -40.97 19.81 -13.87
CA ALA A 151 -39.74 20.60 -13.90
C ALA A 151 -38.97 20.53 -12.57
N GLN A 152 -39.67 20.46 -11.44
CA GLN A 152 -39.08 20.31 -10.09
C GLN A 152 -38.49 18.90 -9.90
N GLU A 153 -39.25 17.84 -10.19
CA GLU A 153 -38.77 16.45 -10.12
C GLU A 153 -37.58 16.18 -11.06
N TRP A 154 -37.56 16.85 -12.20
CA TRP A 154 -36.47 16.76 -13.17
C TRP A 154 -35.22 17.56 -12.76
N ALA A 155 -35.38 18.64 -12.00
CA ALA A 155 -34.28 19.45 -11.47
C ALA A 155 -33.58 18.77 -10.27
N ASP A 156 -34.30 17.96 -9.51
CA ASP A 156 -33.78 17.23 -8.34
C ASP A 156 -33.20 15.85 -8.68
N GLU A 157 -33.34 15.38 -9.93
CA GLU A 157 -32.80 14.12 -10.41
C GLU A 157 -31.28 14.04 -10.25
N ILE A 158 -30.80 13.02 -9.53
CA ILE A 158 -29.39 12.77 -9.29
C ILE A 158 -28.79 12.06 -10.50
N ILE A 159 -27.79 12.67 -11.14
CA ILE A 159 -27.16 12.14 -12.34
C ILE A 159 -25.88 11.39 -11.96
N PRO A 160 -25.80 10.06 -12.21
CA PRO A 160 -24.59 9.28 -12.02
C PRO A 160 -23.55 9.58 -13.12
N ILE A 161 -22.31 9.85 -12.72
CA ILE A 161 -21.18 10.13 -13.62
C ILE A 161 -20.21 8.95 -13.61
N TYR A 162 -20.23 8.17 -14.68
CA TYR A 162 -19.39 6.97 -14.85
C TYR A 162 -17.98 7.30 -15.35
N PRO A 163 -16.96 6.50 -14.98
CA PRO A 163 -15.71 6.46 -15.72
C PRO A 163 -15.98 6.10 -17.19
N SER A 164 -15.54 6.95 -18.13
CA SER A 164 -15.85 6.86 -19.55
C SER A 164 -14.60 6.95 -20.42
N THR A 165 -14.60 6.31 -21.59
CA THR A 165 -13.53 6.45 -22.61
C THR A 165 -14.05 7.21 -23.82
N LYS A 166 -13.15 7.65 -24.72
CA LYS A 166 -13.53 8.36 -25.96
C LYS A 166 -14.53 7.57 -26.82
N ALA A 167 -14.49 6.23 -26.75
CA ALA A 167 -15.38 5.35 -27.49
C ALA A 167 -16.72 5.08 -26.77
N LEU A 168 -16.79 5.33 -25.46
CA LEU A 168 -17.95 5.03 -24.62
C LEU A 168 -18.37 6.28 -23.83
N PRO A 169 -19.27 7.10 -24.40
CA PRO A 169 -19.85 8.25 -23.69
C PRO A 169 -20.62 7.81 -22.43
N ILE A 170 -20.70 8.72 -21.45
CA ILE A 170 -21.39 8.50 -20.16
C ILE A 170 -22.84 8.08 -20.38
N GLU A 171 -23.54 8.70 -21.34
CA GLU A 171 -24.94 8.37 -21.67
C GLU A 171 -25.11 6.93 -22.16
N THR A 172 -24.17 6.44 -22.96
CA THR A 172 -24.19 5.06 -23.46
C THR A 172 -24.05 4.08 -22.31
N ILE A 173 -23.17 4.37 -21.34
CA ILE A 173 -22.98 3.55 -20.14
C ILE A 173 -24.26 3.58 -19.29
N GLY A 174 -24.79 4.76 -18.99
CA GLY A 174 -26.02 4.91 -18.19
C GLY A 174 -27.23 4.21 -18.83
N THR A 175 -27.40 4.32 -20.15
CA THR A 175 -28.47 3.63 -20.88
C THR A 175 -28.30 2.10 -20.85
N SER A 176 -27.05 1.63 -20.97
CA SER A 176 -26.71 0.20 -20.91
C SER A 176 -27.01 -0.37 -19.52
N VAL A 177 -26.57 0.32 -18.47
CA VAL A 177 -26.87 -0.02 -17.07
C VAL A 177 -28.38 -0.08 -16.85
N GLY A 178 -29.10 0.94 -17.33
CA GLY A 178 -30.55 0.98 -17.19
C GLY A 178 -31.27 -0.20 -17.86
N THR A 179 -30.88 -0.51 -19.09
CA THR A 179 -31.41 -1.66 -19.85
C THR A 179 -31.18 -2.98 -19.11
N VAL A 180 -30.02 -3.11 -18.46
CA VAL A 180 -29.67 -4.27 -17.64
C VAL A 180 -30.52 -4.32 -16.38
N LEU A 181 -30.65 -3.23 -15.63
CA LEU A 181 -31.45 -3.16 -14.40
C LEU A 181 -32.91 -3.53 -14.63
N ASP A 182 -33.50 -3.04 -15.73
CA ASP A 182 -34.90 -3.30 -16.09
C ASP A 182 -35.18 -4.78 -16.38
N GLN A 183 -34.14 -5.54 -16.76
CA GLN A 183 -34.22 -6.97 -17.09
C GLN A 183 -33.55 -7.88 -16.05
N LEU A 184 -32.94 -7.28 -15.03
CA LEU A 184 -32.14 -7.96 -14.03
C LEU A 184 -33.01 -8.92 -13.24
N THR A 185 -32.58 -10.16 -13.12
CA THR A 185 -33.12 -11.14 -12.16
C THR A 185 -31.97 -11.54 -11.27
N LEU A 186 -32.12 -11.32 -9.96
CA LEU A 186 -31.09 -11.63 -8.99
C LEU A 186 -31.40 -12.98 -8.33
N PRO A 187 -30.37 -13.77 -8.01
CA PRO A 187 -30.53 -14.90 -7.10
C PRO A 187 -30.87 -14.41 -5.69
N ALA A 188 -31.00 -15.35 -4.74
CA ALA A 188 -31.10 -15.00 -3.32
C ALA A 188 -29.94 -14.08 -2.91
N ASP A 189 -30.21 -13.12 -2.02
CA ASP A 189 -29.20 -12.18 -1.54
C ASP A 189 -28.04 -12.98 -0.90
N PRO A 190 -26.79 -12.80 -1.35
CA PRO A 190 -25.65 -13.49 -0.76
C PRO A 190 -25.42 -13.08 0.69
N MET A 191 -25.93 -11.93 1.12
CA MET A 191 -25.83 -11.51 2.52
C MET A 191 -26.89 -12.20 3.39
N PRO A 192 -26.51 -12.78 4.55
CA PRO A 192 -27.47 -13.39 5.46
C PRO A 192 -28.57 -12.42 5.89
N GLY A 193 -29.85 -12.84 5.80
CA GLY A 193 -30.99 -11.99 6.15
C GLY A 193 -30.96 -11.46 7.59
N ALA A 194 -30.41 -12.24 8.52
CA ALA A 194 -30.18 -11.80 9.91
C ALA A 194 -29.18 -10.63 9.98
N LEU A 195 -28.14 -10.62 9.13
CA LEU A 195 -27.17 -9.54 9.06
C LEU A 195 -27.79 -8.28 8.46
N LEU A 196 -28.58 -8.41 7.38
CA LEU A 196 -29.33 -7.30 6.78
C LEU A 196 -30.21 -6.60 7.83
N GLY A 197 -30.95 -7.39 8.63
CA GLY A 197 -31.81 -6.86 9.69
C GLY A 197 -31.04 -6.16 10.82
N ARG A 198 -29.99 -6.80 11.37
CA ARG A 198 -29.17 -6.23 12.46
C ARG A 198 -28.49 -4.92 12.04
N ARG A 199 -27.94 -4.88 10.83
CA ARG A 199 -27.17 -3.72 10.31
C ARG A 199 -28.03 -2.72 9.55
N ARG A 200 -29.34 -2.97 9.42
CA ARG A 200 -30.31 -2.14 8.69
C ARG A 200 -29.88 -1.87 7.24
N LEU A 201 -29.31 -2.88 6.60
CA LEU A 201 -28.84 -2.81 5.23
C LEU A 201 -29.99 -3.14 4.26
N VAL A 202 -30.00 -2.46 3.11
CA VAL A 202 -31.00 -2.68 2.04
C VAL A 202 -30.71 -3.99 1.28
N GLY A 203 -31.69 -4.53 0.56
CA GLY A 203 -31.44 -5.74 -0.25
C GLY A 203 -30.54 -5.46 -1.46
N LEU A 204 -29.92 -6.50 -2.04
CA LEU A 204 -28.99 -6.38 -3.18
C LEU A 204 -29.60 -5.64 -4.38
N ARG A 205 -30.88 -5.91 -4.71
CA ARG A 205 -31.58 -5.18 -5.80
C ARG A 205 -31.67 -3.69 -5.52
N GLU A 206 -32.09 -3.33 -4.31
CA GLU A 206 -32.24 -1.94 -3.90
C GLU A 206 -30.89 -1.22 -3.88
N ALA A 207 -29.81 -1.93 -3.55
CA ALA A 207 -28.45 -1.41 -3.61
C ALA A 207 -27.99 -1.11 -5.04
N TYR A 208 -28.24 -2.01 -6.00
CA TYR A 208 -27.92 -1.75 -7.41
C TYR A 208 -28.77 -0.62 -8.00
N GLU A 209 -30.06 -0.55 -7.68
CA GLU A 209 -30.90 0.57 -8.09
C GLU A 209 -30.41 1.88 -7.45
N GLY A 210 -30.13 1.90 -6.15
CA GLY A 210 -29.70 3.12 -5.44
C GLY A 210 -28.29 3.60 -5.83
N ILE A 211 -27.39 2.72 -6.28
CA ILE A 211 -26.07 3.16 -6.77
C ILE A 211 -26.13 3.67 -8.21
N HIS A 212 -27.00 3.13 -9.06
CA HIS A 212 -27.04 3.49 -10.49
C HIS A 212 -28.15 4.47 -10.87
N ARG A 213 -29.27 4.44 -10.14
CA ARG A 213 -30.48 5.25 -10.35
C ARG A 213 -31.04 5.78 -9.01
N PRO A 214 -30.23 6.47 -8.18
CA PRO A 214 -30.72 7.00 -6.91
C PRO A 214 -31.82 8.05 -7.12
N ARG A 215 -32.93 7.92 -6.38
CA ARG A 215 -33.97 8.95 -6.33
C ARG A 215 -33.65 9.99 -5.27
N THR A 216 -32.96 9.59 -4.21
CA THR A 216 -32.54 10.47 -3.11
C THR A 216 -31.10 10.19 -2.70
N TRP A 217 -30.46 11.17 -2.04
CA TRP A 217 -29.14 10.97 -1.46
C TRP A 217 -29.11 9.95 -0.32
N ASP A 218 -30.24 9.79 0.38
CA ASP A 218 -30.39 8.76 1.42
C ASP A 218 -30.38 7.36 0.80
N GLU A 219 -31.10 7.14 -0.31
CA GLU A 219 -31.03 5.89 -1.08
C GLU A 219 -29.61 5.61 -1.57
N LEU A 220 -28.92 6.62 -2.13
CA LEU A 220 -27.53 6.49 -2.54
C LEU A 220 -26.61 6.12 -1.36
N GLY A 221 -26.82 6.76 -0.21
CA GLY A 221 -26.07 6.48 1.02
C GLY A 221 -26.26 5.04 1.48
N LYS A 222 -27.51 4.56 1.52
CA LYS A 222 -27.86 3.17 1.87
C LYS A 222 -27.29 2.16 0.88
N ALA A 223 -27.38 2.43 -0.42
CA ALA A 223 -26.82 1.59 -1.48
C ALA A 223 -25.29 1.48 -1.35
N ARG A 224 -24.60 2.61 -1.17
CA ARG A 224 -23.15 2.63 -0.94
C ARG A 224 -22.76 1.86 0.31
N ALA A 225 -23.48 2.05 1.42
CA ALA A 225 -23.23 1.32 2.65
C ALA A 225 -23.39 -0.20 2.43
N ARG A 226 -24.49 -0.63 1.80
CA ARG A 226 -24.76 -2.03 1.49
C ARG A 226 -23.68 -2.68 0.61
N LEU A 227 -23.25 -2.00 -0.46
CA LEU A 227 -22.25 -2.54 -1.39
C LEU A 227 -20.83 -2.52 -0.79
N LYS A 228 -20.49 -1.53 0.04
CA LYS A 228 -19.26 -1.56 0.85
C LYS A 228 -19.25 -2.76 1.79
N TRP A 229 -20.40 -3.05 2.41
CA TRP A 229 -20.55 -4.23 3.26
C TRP A 229 -20.44 -5.54 2.47
N ASP A 230 -20.91 -5.62 1.22
CA ASP A 230 -20.63 -6.80 0.37
C ASP A 230 -19.13 -7.02 0.21
N GLU A 231 -18.41 -5.98 -0.23
CA GLU A 231 -16.97 -6.08 -0.46
C GLU A 231 -16.21 -6.45 0.83
N ALA A 232 -16.53 -5.80 1.95
CA ALA A 232 -15.89 -6.08 3.23
C ALA A 232 -16.22 -7.49 3.75
N PHE A 233 -17.49 -7.86 3.75
CA PHE A 233 -17.95 -9.11 4.35
C PHE A 233 -17.46 -10.33 3.60
N VAL A 234 -17.52 -10.32 2.27
CA VAL A 234 -17.07 -11.44 1.45
C VAL A 234 -15.56 -11.69 1.64
N VAL A 235 -14.75 -10.63 1.63
CA VAL A 235 -13.30 -10.73 1.89
C VAL A 235 -13.05 -11.27 3.31
N GLN A 236 -13.76 -10.78 4.31
CA GLN A 236 -13.58 -11.24 5.69
C GLN A 236 -14.03 -12.70 5.91
N VAL A 237 -15.06 -13.17 5.21
CA VAL A 237 -15.48 -14.59 5.23
C VAL A 237 -14.42 -15.49 4.60
N ALA A 238 -13.84 -15.09 3.46
CA ALA A 238 -12.73 -15.79 2.83
C ALA A 238 -11.55 -15.97 3.81
N LEU A 239 -11.17 -14.89 4.48
CA LEU A 239 -10.09 -14.87 5.45
C LEU A 239 -10.41 -15.69 6.70
N ALA A 240 -11.66 -15.63 7.18
CA ALA A 240 -12.11 -16.43 8.32
C ALA A 240 -12.07 -17.94 8.00
N GLN A 241 -12.51 -18.38 6.81
CA GLN A 241 -12.38 -19.78 6.38
C GLN A 241 -10.92 -20.22 6.31
N ARG A 242 -10.03 -19.37 5.78
CA ARG A 242 -8.58 -19.64 5.76
C ARG A 242 -8.00 -19.77 7.17
N ARG A 243 -8.39 -18.91 8.11
CA ARG A 243 -7.96 -19.00 9.53
C ARG A 243 -8.44 -20.30 10.16
N LEU A 244 -9.70 -20.67 9.95
CA LEU A 244 -10.26 -21.91 10.48
C LEU A 244 -9.54 -23.14 9.90
N ALA A 245 -9.30 -23.16 8.58
CA ALA A 245 -8.55 -24.23 7.93
C ALA A 245 -7.10 -24.34 8.44
N ALA A 246 -6.45 -23.19 8.70
CA ALA A 246 -5.12 -23.17 9.29
C ALA A 246 -5.10 -23.66 10.75
N ALA A 247 -6.11 -23.31 11.55
CA ALA A 247 -6.27 -23.74 12.93
C ALA A 247 -6.62 -25.24 13.05
N ALA A 248 -7.21 -25.84 12.02
CA ALA A 248 -7.48 -27.28 11.98
C ALA A 248 -6.21 -28.14 11.79
N LEU A 249 -5.09 -27.52 11.43
CA LEU A 249 -3.82 -28.23 11.27
C LEU A 249 -3.14 -28.38 12.63
N PRO A 250 -2.57 -29.55 12.96
CA PRO A 250 -1.91 -29.75 14.24
C PRO A 250 -0.55 -29.02 14.27
N ALA A 251 -0.23 -28.46 15.44
CA ALA A 251 1.11 -28.00 15.82
C ALA A 251 1.50 -28.60 17.17
N THR A 252 2.79 -28.80 17.38
CA THR A 252 3.33 -29.23 18.68
C THR A 252 3.26 -28.07 19.68
N PRO A 253 2.47 -28.16 20.77
CA PRO A 253 2.41 -27.12 21.79
C PRO A 253 3.77 -26.85 22.42
N ARG A 254 4.11 -25.57 22.62
CA ARG A 254 5.32 -25.10 23.28
C ARG A 254 4.96 -24.26 24.50
N PRO A 255 4.48 -24.85 25.62
CA PRO A 255 4.10 -24.09 26.81
C PRO A 255 5.30 -23.36 27.45
N PRO A 256 5.09 -22.23 28.14
CA PRO A 256 6.16 -21.58 28.89
C PRO A 256 6.78 -22.51 29.93
N SER A 257 8.12 -22.53 30.00
CA SER A 257 8.86 -23.32 30.99
C SER A 257 9.39 -22.41 32.10
N PHE A 258 8.95 -22.65 33.35
CA PHE A 258 9.45 -21.90 34.50
C PHE A 258 10.90 -22.31 34.80
N GLY A 259 11.82 -21.33 34.77
CA GLY A 259 13.24 -21.59 34.99
C GLY A 259 13.96 -22.17 33.76
N GLY A 260 13.32 -22.15 32.59
CA GLY A 260 13.96 -22.44 31.31
C GLY A 260 14.96 -21.37 30.87
N LEU A 261 15.57 -21.59 29.72
CA LEU A 261 16.50 -20.68 29.06
C LEU A 261 15.87 -19.29 28.84
N GLN A 262 14.57 -19.24 28.53
CA GLN A 262 13.86 -17.96 28.40
C GLN A 262 13.82 -17.16 29.71
N SER A 263 13.60 -17.82 30.85
CA SER A 263 13.59 -17.17 32.17
C SER A 263 14.98 -16.68 32.57
N GLU A 264 16.01 -17.47 32.28
CA GLU A 264 17.39 -17.11 32.55
C GLU A 264 17.85 -15.93 31.68
N PHE A 265 17.43 -15.90 30.41
CA PHE A 265 17.66 -14.76 29.53
C PHE A 265 16.99 -13.49 30.05
N ASP A 266 15.70 -13.54 30.42
CA ASP A 266 14.96 -12.38 30.94
C ASP A 266 15.64 -11.80 32.20
N ALA A 267 16.19 -12.65 33.08
CA ALA A 267 16.90 -12.22 34.29
C ALA A 267 18.24 -11.53 34.02
N ARG A 268 18.86 -11.76 32.86
CA ARG A 268 20.16 -11.19 32.45
C ARG A 268 20.04 -9.96 31.57
N LEU A 269 18.81 -9.56 31.19
CA LEU A 269 18.59 -8.39 30.35
C LEU A 269 19.13 -7.11 31.03
N PRO A 270 19.94 -6.28 30.34
CA PRO A 270 20.48 -5.06 30.91
C PRO A 270 19.47 -3.89 30.94
N PHE A 271 18.22 -4.16 30.58
CA PHE A 271 17.11 -3.20 30.53
C PHE A 271 15.80 -3.89 30.91
N GLU A 272 14.84 -3.11 31.40
CA GLU A 272 13.49 -3.60 31.63
C GLU A 272 12.69 -3.59 30.31
N LEU A 273 11.91 -4.65 30.10
CA LEU A 273 10.96 -4.70 28.99
C LEU A 273 9.89 -3.61 29.16
N THR A 274 9.43 -3.05 28.05
CA THR A 274 8.27 -2.15 28.08
C THR A 274 6.99 -2.93 28.40
N GLU A 275 5.93 -2.24 28.84
CA GLU A 275 4.63 -2.87 29.06
C GLU A 275 4.11 -3.51 27.77
N GLY A 276 4.26 -2.83 26.63
CA GLY A 276 3.91 -3.39 25.33
C GLY A 276 4.72 -4.64 24.96
N GLN A 277 6.02 -4.68 25.26
CA GLN A 277 6.85 -5.87 25.03
C GLN A 277 6.46 -7.05 25.91
N ARG A 278 6.05 -6.79 27.16
CA ARG A 278 5.51 -7.84 28.05
C ARG A 278 4.18 -8.37 27.53
N GLN A 279 3.21 -7.49 27.30
CA GLN A 279 1.88 -7.86 26.81
C GLN A 279 1.95 -8.68 25.52
N VAL A 280 2.67 -8.19 24.51
CA VAL A 280 2.81 -8.90 23.24
C VAL A 280 3.62 -10.19 23.39
N GLY A 281 4.60 -10.21 24.30
CA GLY A 281 5.31 -11.43 24.66
C GLY A 281 4.38 -12.49 25.25
N ASP A 282 3.47 -12.10 26.14
CA ASP A 282 2.50 -12.99 26.77
C ASP A 282 1.45 -13.50 25.75
N GLU A 283 1.01 -12.64 24.82
CA GLU A 283 0.15 -13.04 23.68
C GLU A 283 0.82 -14.13 22.84
N ILE A 284 2.07 -13.91 22.42
CA ILE A 284 2.84 -14.89 21.63
C ILE A 284 3.07 -16.17 22.44
N ALA A 285 3.40 -16.06 23.72
CA ALA A 285 3.65 -17.21 24.58
C ALA A 285 2.40 -18.09 24.75
N ALA A 286 1.23 -17.46 24.89
CA ALA A 286 -0.06 -18.15 24.96
C ALA A 286 -0.42 -18.85 23.65
N ASP A 287 -0.14 -18.23 22.50
CA ASP A 287 -0.37 -18.85 21.19
C ASP A 287 0.56 -20.03 20.91
N LEU A 288 1.84 -19.92 21.28
CA LEU A 288 2.81 -21.01 21.16
C LEU A 288 2.42 -22.24 21.99
N ALA A 289 1.66 -22.05 23.07
CA ALA A 289 1.19 -23.14 23.92
C ALA A 289 -0.03 -23.89 23.36
N ARG A 290 -0.59 -23.49 22.21
CA ARG A 290 -1.77 -24.14 21.62
C ARG A 290 -1.41 -25.32 20.72
N GLU A 291 -2.39 -26.19 20.49
CA GLU A 291 -2.28 -27.39 19.62
C GLU A 291 -2.41 -27.08 18.12
N HIS A 292 -2.58 -25.81 17.76
CA HIS A 292 -2.65 -25.35 16.38
C HIS A 292 -1.60 -24.28 16.09
N PRO A 293 -1.13 -24.14 14.83
CA PRO A 293 -0.11 -23.18 14.48
C PRO A 293 -0.50 -21.75 14.85
N MET A 294 0.47 -21.02 15.40
CA MET A 294 0.36 -19.57 15.55
C MET A 294 0.63 -18.92 14.20
N HIS A 295 -0.19 -17.94 13.82
CA HIS A 295 0.02 -17.12 12.64
C HIS A 295 -0.14 -15.66 13.04
N ARG A 296 0.98 -15.00 13.37
CA ARG A 296 0.96 -13.66 13.98
C ARG A 296 1.87 -12.68 13.25
N LEU A 297 1.38 -11.46 13.04
CA LEU A 297 2.11 -10.30 12.57
C LEU A 297 2.44 -9.39 13.76
N LEU A 298 3.72 -9.36 14.12
CA LEU A 298 4.30 -8.43 15.07
C LEU A 298 4.69 -7.12 14.36
N GLN A 299 3.87 -6.10 14.58
CA GLN A 299 4.14 -4.75 14.10
C GLN A 299 4.76 -3.93 15.21
N GLY A 300 5.70 -3.07 14.86
CA GLY A 300 6.22 -2.10 15.80
C GLY A 300 7.12 -1.11 15.08
N ASP A 301 7.28 0.06 15.66
CA ASP A 301 8.17 1.06 15.11
C ASP A 301 9.62 0.53 15.02
N VAL A 302 10.44 1.13 14.16
CA VAL A 302 11.87 0.84 14.04
C VAL A 302 12.50 1.04 15.41
N GLY A 303 13.10 -0.02 15.99
CA GLY A 303 13.71 0.04 17.31
C GLY A 303 12.75 -0.13 18.50
N ALA A 304 11.49 -0.54 18.29
CA ALA A 304 10.56 -0.88 19.38
C ALA A 304 10.91 -2.19 20.13
N GLY A 305 12.02 -2.86 19.77
CA GLY A 305 12.44 -4.13 20.39
C GLY A 305 11.73 -5.37 19.84
N LYS A 306 11.32 -5.39 18.57
CA LYS A 306 10.74 -6.58 17.92
C LYS A 306 11.63 -7.82 18.07
N THR A 307 12.94 -7.65 17.89
CA THR A 307 13.92 -8.75 17.99
C THR A 307 13.96 -9.37 19.39
N VAL A 308 13.82 -8.60 20.48
CA VAL A 308 13.81 -9.18 21.83
C VAL A 308 12.53 -9.99 22.07
N VAL A 309 11.38 -9.52 21.58
CA VAL A 309 10.12 -10.26 21.67
C VAL A 309 10.19 -11.56 20.85
N ALA A 310 10.71 -11.50 19.63
CA ALA A 310 10.91 -12.70 18.82
C ALA A 310 11.94 -13.67 19.44
N LEU A 311 13.02 -13.15 20.04
CA LEU A 311 14.00 -13.99 20.71
C LEU A 311 13.38 -14.75 21.89
N ARG A 312 12.59 -14.08 22.75
CA ARG A 312 11.88 -14.74 23.85
C ARG A 312 10.99 -15.89 23.34
N ALA A 313 10.27 -15.69 22.23
CA ALA A 313 9.48 -16.72 21.58
C ALA A 313 10.32 -17.90 21.05
N MET A 314 11.49 -17.61 20.45
CA MET A 314 12.44 -18.65 20.01
C MET A 314 12.98 -19.46 21.19
N LEU A 315 13.30 -18.82 22.32
CA LEU A 315 13.80 -19.51 23.51
C LEU A 315 12.72 -20.40 24.15
N GLN A 316 11.45 -19.97 24.17
CA GLN A 316 10.33 -20.82 24.62
C GLN A 316 10.19 -22.09 23.79
N VAL A 317 10.45 -22.03 22.48
CA VAL A 317 10.45 -23.22 21.61
C VAL A 317 11.62 -24.14 21.93
N VAL A 318 12.81 -23.56 22.17
CA VAL A 318 14.02 -24.30 22.57
C VAL A 318 13.84 -24.99 23.93
N ASP A 319 13.19 -24.32 24.89
CA ASP A 319 12.85 -24.90 26.20
C ASP A 319 11.95 -26.14 26.11
N ASN A 320 11.24 -26.31 24.99
CA ASN A 320 10.40 -27.45 24.69
C ASN A 320 11.04 -28.38 23.65
N CYS A 321 12.37 -28.43 23.60
CA CYS A 321 13.18 -29.27 22.70
C CYS A 321 12.96 -29.03 21.20
N GLY A 322 12.34 -27.91 20.82
CA GLY A 322 12.17 -27.52 19.43
C GLY A 322 13.29 -26.62 18.93
N GLN A 323 13.29 -26.34 17.63
CA GLN A 323 14.16 -25.41 16.95
C GLN A 323 13.36 -24.22 16.43
N ALA A 324 14.01 -23.05 16.40
CA ALA A 324 13.47 -21.87 15.75
C ALA A 324 14.35 -21.44 14.57
N ALA A 325 13.72 -20.96 13.51
CA ALA A 325 14.41 -20.38 12.36
C ALA A 325 14.06 -18.90 12.22
N LEU A 326 15.05 -18.03 12.05
CA LEU A 326 14.87 -16.62 11.71
C LEU A 326 15.29 -16.38 10.25
N LEU A 327 14.33 -16.01 9.42
CA LEU A 327 14.50 -15.68 8.02
C LEU A 327 14.65 -14.16 7.85
N ALA A 328 15.79 -13.73 7.31
CA ALA A 328 16.11 -12.34 7.01
C ALA A 328 16.28 -12.10 5.50
N PRO A 329 15.84 -10.94 4.96
CA PRO A 329 15.76 -10.67 3.52
C PRO A 329 17.12 -10.58 2.84
N THR A 330 18.15 -10.18 3.59
CA THR A 330 19.51 -9.98 3.07
C THR A 330 20.52 -10.66 3.99
N GLU A 331 21.67 -11.02 3.43
CA GLU A 331 22.75 -11.64 4.20
C GLU A 331 23.30 -10.70 5.28
N VAL A 332 23.33 -9.39 5.00
CA VAL A 332 23.73 -8.37 5.98
C VAL A 332 22.79 -8.39 7.19
N LEU A 333 21.47 -8.45 6.97
CA LEU A 333 20.51 -8.51 8.06
C LEU A 333 20.57 -9.86 8.80
N ALA A 334 20.76 -10.98 8.08
CA ALA A 334 20.96 -12.29 8.71
C ALA A 334 22.18 -12.30 9.64
N GLN A 335 23.31 -11.78 9.17
CA GLN A 335 24.51 -11.63 10.00
C GLN A 335 24.28 -10.70 11.19
N GLN A 336 23.54 -9.60 11.00
CA GLN A 336 23.20 -8.70 12.10
C GLN A 336 22.36 -9.39 13.16
N HIS A 337 21.28 -10.08 12.78
CA HIS A 337 20.45 -10.84 13.72
C HIS A 337 21.27 -11.90 14.43
N TYR A 338 22.11 -12.64 13.72
CA TYR A 338 23.00 -13.62 14.32
C TYR A 338 23.93 -12.99 15.38
N ARG A 339 24.59 -11.87 15.08
CA ARG A 339 25.46 -11.15 16.04
C ARG A 339 24.67 -10.56 17.20
N SER A 340 23.50 -10.00 16.93
CA SER A 340 22.66 -9.38 17.95
C SER A 340 22.09 -10.42 18.91
N ILE A 341 21.62 -11.56 18.41
CA ILE A 341 21.08 -12.65 19.20
C ILE A 341 22.19 -13.31 20.02
N THR A 342 23.32 -13.66 19.40
CA THR A 342 24.46 -14.24 20.13
C THR A 342 25.02 -13.27 21.18
N GLY A 343 25.10 -11.97 20.86
CA GLY A 343 25.52 -10.94 21.81
C GLY A 343 24.54 -10.73 22.97
N MET A 344 23.23 -10.81 22.74
CA MET A 344 22.21 -10.72 23.80
C MET A 344 22.19 -11.96 24.70
N LEU A 345 22.42 -13.14 24.14
CA LEU A 345 22.46 -14.40 24.89
C LEU A 345 23.78 -14.59 25.67
N GLY A 346 24.90 -14.08 25.15
CA GLY A 346 26.21 -14.26 25.78
C GLY A 346 26.61 -15.74 25.86
N ASP A 347 26.99 -16.19 27.06
CA ASP A 347 27.30 -17.59 27.40
C ASP A 347 26.11 -18.55 27.20
N LEU A 348 24.87 -18.05 27.17
CA LEU A 348 23.68 -18.86 26.84
C LEU A 348 23.62 -19.26 25.35
N ALA A 349 24.44 -18.67 24.47
CA ALA A 349 24.54 -19.06 23.05
C ALA A 349 25.67 -20.08 22.78
N GLU A 350 26.40 -20.49 23.81
CA GLU A 350 27.65 -21.25 23.70
C GLU A 350 27.47 -22.73 24.09
N ALA A 351 26.29 -23.31 23.82
CA ALA A 351 26.00 -24.70 24.14
C ALA A 351 27.06 -25.68 23.58
N GLY A 352 27.57 -26.54 24.46
CA GLY A 352 28.60 -27.51 24.14
C GLY A 352 30.00 -26.90 23.90
N ARG A 353 30.22 -25.62 24.23
CA ARG A 353 31.54 -24.96 24.19
C ARG A 353 32.06 -24.67 25.59
N ILE A 354 33.38 -24.52 25.71
CA ILE A 354 34.03 -24.16 26.97
C ILE A 354 33.60 -22.74 27.36
N GLY A 355 33.00 -22.60 28.55
CA GLY A 355 32.48 -21.33 29.05
C GLY A 355 31.00 -21.06 28.74
N GLY A 356 30.30 -21.99 28.09
CA GLY A 356 28.85 -21.93 27.95
C GLY A 356 28.12 -22.27 29.26
N ALA A 357 26.94 -21.68 29.45
CA ALA A 357 26.07 -21.98 30.59
C ALA A 357 25.49 -23.40 30.50
N GLU A 358 25.05 -23.96 31.64
CA GLU A 358 24.48 -25.31 31.70
C GLU A 358 23.22 -25.46 30.84
N ASN A 359 22.36 -24.45 30.82
CA ASN A 359 21.10 -24.43 30.05
C ASN A 359 21.22 -23.66 28.73
N ALA A 360 22.40 -23.60 28.13
CA ALA A 360 22.65 -22.85 26.90
C ALA A 360 22.02 -23.51 25.66
N THR A 361 21.81 -22.71 24.61
CA THR A 361 21.48 -23.15 23.24
C THR A 361 22.60 -22.80 22.26
N ARG A 362 22.60 -23.41 21.07
CA ARG A 362 23.49 -23.00 19.98
C ARG A 362 22.71 -22.21 18.93
N VAL A 363 23.32 -21.12 18.47
CA VAL A 363 22.83 -20.33 17.34
C VAL A 363 23.69 -20.63 16.11
N ALA A 364 23.07 -20.98 14.98
CA ALA A 364 23.74 -21.19 13.70
C ALA A 364 23.37 -20.08 12.71
N LEU A 365 24.29 -19.77 11.78
CA LEU A 365 24.07 -18.88 10.65
C LEU A 365 24.08 -19.70 9.36
N LEU A 366 23.09 -19.50 8.49
CA LEU A 366 23.04 -20.11 7.15
C LEU A 366 22.77 -19.06 6.07
N THR A 367 23.80 -18.72 5.28
CA THR A 367 23.69 -17.77 4.15
C THR A 367 24.29 -18.34 2.87
N GLY A 368 24.03 -17.69 1.73
CA GLY A 368 24.53 -18.13 0.42
C GLY A 368 26.03 -17.94 0.26
N SER A 369 26.58 -16.89 0.87
CA SER A 369 28.00 -16.52 0.84
C SER A 369 28.93 -17.35 1.73
N GLN A 370 28.42 -18.27 2.55
CA GLN A 370 29.27 -19.06 3.45
C GLN A 370 30.17 -20.06 2.69
N GLY A 371 31.43 -20.14 3.12
CA GLY A 371 32.35 -21.17 2.65
C GLY A 371 31.85 -22.59 2.96
N ALA A 372 32.20 -23.54 2.10
CA ALA A 372 31.65 -24.90 2.12
C ALA A 372 31.73 -25.61 3.49
N LYS A 373 32.82 -25.41 4.25
CA LYS A 373 32.99 -26.00 5.59
C LYS A 373 31.98 -25.45 6.59
N ALA A 374 31.88 -24.13 6.72
CA ALA A 374 30.97 -23.48 7.66
C ALA A 374 29.51 -23.77 7.32
N ARG A 375 29.17 -23.77 6.03
CA ARG A 375 27.84 -24.12 5.55
C ARG A 375 27.48 -25.57 5.89
N LYS A 376 28.41 -26.52 5.68
CA LYS A 376 28.19 -27.94 6.01
C LYS A 376 27.96 -28.13 7.52
N GLU A 377 28.73 -27.43 8.35
CA GLU A 377 28.57 -27.46 9.81
C GLU A 377 27.19 -26.91 10.23
N ALA A 378 26.78 -25.75 9.71
CA ALA A 378 25.47 -25.18 9.99
C ALA A 378 24.30 -26.08 9.56
N LEU A 379 24.42 -26.76 8.41
CA LEU A 379 23.42 -27.74 7.95
C LEU A 379 23.33 -28.95 8.87
N LEU A 380 24.47 -29.47 9.35
CA LEU A 380 24.50 -30.58 10.29
C LEU A 380 23.94 -30.18 11.66
N ASP A 381 24.28 -29.00 12.15
CA ASP A 381 23.76 -28.46 13.41
C ASP A 381 22.24 -28.27 13.35
N ALA A 382 21.71 -27.80 12.21
CA ALA A 382 20.27 -27.67 11.98
C ALA A 382 19.59 -29.04 11.91
N ALA A 383 20.11 -29.97 11.09
CA ALA A 383 19.50 -31.28 10.87
C ALA A 383 19.55 -32.19 12.12
N SER A 384 20.57 -32.03 12.96
CA SER A 384 20.73 -32.83 14.19
C SER A 384 19.96 -32.26 15.40
N GLY A 385 19.43 -31.04 15.32
CA GLY A 385 18.82 -30.36 16.47
C GLY A 385 19.84 -29.68 17.39
N THR A 386 21.15 -29.78 17.10
CA THR A 386 22.20 -29.17 17.94
C THR A 386 22.06 -27.65 18.01
N ALA A 387 21.69 -27.01 16.91
CA ALA A 387 21.33 -25.59 16.90
C ALA A 387 19.85 -25.41 17.23
N GLY A 388 19.56 -24.88 18.43
CA GLY A 388 18.19 -24.52 18.80
C GLY A 388 17.66 -23.30 18.04
N ILE A 389 18.56 -22.41 17.57
CA ILE A 389 18.20 -21.26 16.74
C ILE A 389 19.04 -21.26 15.46
N VAL A 390 18.39 -21.11 14.30
CA VAL A 390 19.05 -20.99 13.01
C VAL A 390 18.66 -19.67 12.36
N VAL A 391 19.61 -18.78 12.14
CA VAL A 391 19.42 -17.50 11.46
C VAL A 391 19.90 -17.64 10.01
N GLY A 392 19.15 -17.14 9.04
CA GLY A 392 19.57 -17.25 7.65
C GLY A 392 18.76 -16.43 6.67
N THR A 393 19.14 -16.53 5.40
CA THR A 393 18.41 -15.93 4.28
C THR A 393 17.54 -16.98 3.59
N HIS A 394 17.09 -16.70 2.36
CA HIS A 394 16.46 -17.66 1.45
C HIS A 394 17.21 -19.01 1.34
N ALA A 395 18.49 -19.06 1.74
CA ALA A 395 19.22 -20.32 1.90
C ALA A 395 18.48 -21.35 2.79
N LEU A 396 17.75 -20.90 3.82
CA LEU A 396 16.94 -21.76 4.70
C LEU A 396 15.78 -22.45 3.97
N LEU A 397 15.33 -21.89 2.84
CA LEU A 397 14.21 -22.40 2.06
C LEU A 397 14.62 -23.54 1.12
N GLN A 398 15.91 -23.70 0.84
CA GLN A 398 16.41 -24.70 -0.11
C GLN A 398 16.09 -26.13 0.36
N GLU A 399 15.70 -27.03 -0.55
CA GLU A 399 15.30 -28.41 -0.22
C GLU A 399 16.33 -29.18 0.64
N SER A 400 17.61 -28.88 0.45
CA SER A 400 18.71 -29.50 1.20
C SER A 400 18.76 -29.15 2.69
N VAL A 401 18.03 -28.14 3.14
CA VAL A 401 17.99 -27.73 4.55
C VAL A 401 16.89 -28.49 5.29
N GLN A 402 17.32 -29.28 6.27
CA GLN A 402 16.48 -30.08 7.15
C GLN A 402 16.62 -29.62 8.60
N PHE A 403 15.55 -29.80 9.37
CA PHE A 403 15.50 -29.53 10.81
C PHE A 403 15.08 -30.82 11.54
N ALA A 404 15.57 -31.00 12.77
CA ALA A 404 15.13 -32.11 13.61
C ALA A 404 13.70 -31.90 14.11
N ASP A 405 13.40 -30.70 14.63
CA ASP A 405 12.05 -30.32 15.10
C ASP A 405 11.86 -28.80 14.96
N LEU A 406 11.47 -28.32 13.78
CA LEU A 406 11.20 -26.90 13.57
C LEU A 406 9.86 -26.51 14.20
N GLY A 407 9.91 -25.83 15.35
CA GLY A 407 8.73 -25.39 16.10
C GLY A 407 8.27 -23.97 15.77
N LEU A 408 9.18 -23.06 15.39
CA LEU A 408 8.85 -21.66 15.11
C LEU A 408 9.67 -21.11 13.94
N VAL A 409 8.98 -20.39 13.05
CA VAL A 409 9.58 -19.60 11.98
C VAL A 409 9.32 -18.13 12.23
N VAL A 410 10.38 -17.36 12.38
CA VAL A 410 10.35 -15.90 12.46
C VAL A 410 10.74 -15.32 11.10
N VAL A 411 9.90 -14.49 10.50
CA VAL A 411 10.20 -13.81 9.23
C VAL A 411 10.34 -12.32 9.48
N ASP A 412 11.50 -11.73 9.20
CA ASP A 412 11.72 -10.29 9.34
C ASP A 412 11.56 -9.56 8.00
N GLU A 413 10.96 -8.38 8.01
CA GLU A 413 10.65 -7.55 6.83
C GLU A 413 9.95 -8.31 5.69
N GLN A 414 8.77 -8.85 6.01
CA GLN A 414 7.97 -9.73 5.13
C GLN A 414 7.76 -9.20 3.70
N HIS A 415 7.67 -7.89 3.49
CA HIS A 415 7.35 -7.30 2.18
C HIS A 415 8.38 -7.61 1.08
N ARG A 416 9.56 -8.16 1.44
CA ARG A 416 10.58 -8.61 0.49
C ARG A 416 10.52 -10.10 0.15
N PHE A 417 9.62 -10.86 0.78
CA PHE A 417 9.46 -12.30 0.59
C PHE A 417 8.13 -12.62 -0.08
N GLY A 418 8.18 -13.43 -1.14
CA GLY A 418 6.98 -13.90 -1.84
C GLY A 418 6.14 -14.83 -0.96
N VAL A 419 4.84 -14.94 -1.25
CA VAL A 419 3.91 -15.82 -0.52
C VAL A 419 4.38 -17.29 -0.55
N GLU A 420 4.85 -17.76 -1.70
CA GLU A 420 5.35 -19.14 -1.93
C GLU A 420 6.55 -19.52 -1.04
N GLN A 421 7.43 -18.55 -0.77
CA GLN A 421 8.62 -18.75 0.06
C GLN A 421 8.25 -19.01 1.52
N ARG A 422 7.08 -18.54 1.97
CA ARG A 422 6.56 -18.76 3.34
C ARG A 422 6.01 -20.17 3.50
N ASP A 423 5.39 -20.71 2.45
CA ASP A 423 4.81 -22.05 2.48
C ASP A 423 5.89 -23.14 2.44
N ALA A 424 7.00 -22.90 1.74
CA ALA A 424 8.13 -23.82 1.70
C ALA A 424 8.74 -24.15 3.08
N LEU A 425 8.71 -23.23 4.06
CA LEU A 425 9.14 -23.52 5.44
C LEU A 425 8.10 -24.27 6.26
N ARG A 426 6.81 -24.09 5.94
CA ARG A 426 5.70 -24.77 6.62
C ARG A 426 5.66 -26.27 6.31
N GLU A 427 6.24 -26.66 5.17
CA GLU A 427 6.27 -28.05 4.69
C GLU A 427 7.54 -28.82 5.11
N LYS A 428 8.52 -28.14 5.71
CA LYS A 428 9.81 -28.73 6.11
C LYS A 428 9.78 -29.51 7.43
N THR A 429 8.61 -29.68 8.03
CA THR A 429 8.41 -30.38 9.30
C THR A 429 7.79 -31.76 9.09
N GLY A 430 8.38 -32.79 9.71
CA GLY A 430 7.87 -34.16 9.64
C GLY A 430 6.66 -34.47 10.54
N GLY A 431 6.24 -33.55 11.43
CA GLY A 431 5.34 -33.84 12.56
C GLY A 431 4.27 -32.79 12.88
N GLY A 432 3.82 -31.98 11.91
CA GLY A 432 2.86 -30.89 12.11
C GLY A 432 3.35 -29.61 11.42
N ARG A 433 2.64 -28.49 11.55
CA ARG A 433 3.10 -27.20 11.00
C ARG A 433 3.78 -26.35 12.09
N PRO A 434 4.90 -25.65 11.77
CA PRO A 434 5.54 -24.75 12.71
C PRO A 434 4.66 -23.54 12.98
N HIS A 435 4.83 -22.95 14.16
CA HIS A 435 4.32 -21.61 14.45
C HIS A 435 5.03 -20.58 13.56
N VAL A 436 4.34 -19.51 13.16
CA VAL A 436 4.88 -18.47 12.28
C VAL A 436 4.66 -17.11 12.92
N LEU A 437 5.77 -16.41 13.17
CA LEU A 437 5.81 -15.03 13.63
C LEU A 437 6.42 -14.16 12.53
N VAL A 438 5.66 -13.20 12.03
CA VAL A 438 6.14 -12.25 11.03
C VAL A 438 6.39 -10.91 11.71
N MET A 439 7.54 -10.30 11.45
CA MET A 439 7.88 -8.96 11.92
C MET A 439 7.92 -7.97 10.77
N THR A 440 7.49 -6.74 11.04
CA THR A 440 7.69 -5.62 10.12
C THR A 440 8.05 -4.35 10.88
N ALA A 441 8.99 -3.57 10.35
CA ALA A 441 9.33 -2.27 10.91
C ALA A 441 8.51 -1.11 10.34
N THR A 442 7.81 -1.31 9.24
CA THR A 442 6.82 -0.37 8.72
C THR A 442 5.47 -0.70 9.33
N PRO A 443 4.92 0.18 10.19
CA PRO A 443 3.58 -0.06 10.73
C PRO A 443 2.58 -0.08 9.59
N ILE A 444 1.94 -1.22 9.32
CA ILE A 444 0.89 -1.29 8.29
C ILE A 444 -0.43 -0.92 8.97
N PRO A 445 -1.25 -0.03 8.40
CA PRO A 445 -2.53 0.33 9.02
C PRO A 445 -3.37 -0.93 9.23
N ARG A 446 -4.04 -0.99 10.39
CA ARG A 446 -4.73 -2.19 10.86
C ARG A 446 -5.69 -2.76 9.82
N THR A 447 -6.37 -1.89 9.08
CA THR A 447 -7.31 -2.26 8.02
C THR A 447 -6.65 -3.00 6.87
N VAL A 448 -5.47 -2.56 6.42
CA VAL A 448 -4.67 -3.29 5.43
C VAL A 448 -4.18 -4.61 6.00
N ALA A 449 -3.76 -4.64 7.27
CA ALA A 449 -3.39 -5.89 7.93
C ALA A 449 -4.57 -6.87 7.99
N MET A 450 -5.79 -6.39 8.25
CA MET A 450 -7.01 -7.20 8.32
C MET A 450 -7.54 -7.69 6.97
N THR A 451 -7.18 -7.05 5.85
CA THR A 451 -7.66 -7.42 4.52
C THR A 451 -6.62 -8.14 3.68
N VAL A 452 -5.36 -7.69 3.71
CA VAL A 452 -4.24 -8.29 2.94
C VAL A 452 -3.59 -9.43 3.68
N PHE A 453 -3.41 -9.27 5.00
CA PHE A 453 -2.73 -10.22 5.86
C PHE A 453 -3.71 -10.84 6.87
N GLY A 454 -5.01 -10.84 6.55
CA GLY A 454 -6.07 -11.16 7.51
C GLY A 454 -6.12 -12.62 7.96
N ASP A 455 -5.26 -13.49 7.41
CA ASP A 455 -4.96 -14.81 7.96
C ASP A 455 -4.06 -14.74 9.21
N LEU A 456 -3.41 -13.60 9.45
CA LEU A 456 -2.54 -13.34 10.60
C LEU A 456 -3.28 -12.58 11.70
N GLU A 457 -3.07 -13.00 12.95
CA GLU A 457 -3.37 -12.17 14.11
C GLU A 457 -2.35 -11.03 14.24
N THR A 458 -2.79 -9.83 14.62
CA THR A 458 -1.91 -8.65 14.65
C THR A 458 -1.60 -8.23 16.07
N SER A 459 -0.31 -8.17 16.44
CA SER A 459 0.15 -7.57 17.69
C SER A 459 0.93 -6.29 17.40
N VAL A 460 0.68 -5.24 18.18
CA VAL A 460 1.24 -3.90 17.95
C VAL A 460 2.12 -3.47 19.13
N LEU A 461 3.41 -3.28 18.87
CA LEU A 461 4.38 -2.67 19.77
C LEU A 461 4.47 -1.16 19.52
N GLY A 462 3.64 -0.39 20.24
CA GLY A 462 3.60 1.07 20.14
C GLY A 462 4.58 1.82 21.06
N GLN A 463 5.08 1.18 22.12
CA GLN A 463 5.97 1.81 23.10
C GLN A 463 7.44 1.70 22.67
N LEU A 464 8.16 2.81 22.66
CA LEU A 464 9.62 2.83 22.46
C LEU A 464 10.34 2.51 23.78
N PRO A 465 11.46 1.77 23.76
CA PRO A 465 12.27 1.52 24.96
C PRO A 465 12.79 2.80 25.62
N ALA A 466 12.97 2.76 26.94
CA ALA A 466 13.54 3.86 27.71
C ALA A 466 15.00 4.15 27.29
N GLY A 467 15.39 5.43 27.30
CA GLY A 467 16.75 5.87 26.95
C GLY A 467 16.98 6.25 25.49
N ARG A 468 15.97 6.12 24.63
CA ARG A 468 16.06 6.57 23.24
C ARG A 468 15.70 8.05 23.11
N SER A 469 16.60 8.84 22.52
CA SER A 469 16.35 10.24 22.24
C SER A 469 15.51 10.43 20.98
N ALA A 470 14.51 11.32 21.04
CA ALA A 470 13.65 11.62 19.90
C ALA A 470 14.45 12.20 18.72
N ILE A 471 14.09 11.77 17.51
CA ILE A 471 14.72 12.25 16.28
C ILE A 471 14.01 13.53 15.84
N ARG A 472 14.74 14.64 15.75
CA ARG A 472 14.21 15.87 15.16
C ARG A 472 14.31 15.78 13.65
N THR A 473 13.18 15.93 12.96
CA THR A 473 13.14 15.90 11.48
C THR A 473 12.85 17.29 10.94
N HIS A 474 13.66 17.74 9.97
CA HIS A 474 13.47 19.01 9.28
C HIS A 474 13.56 18.81 7.77
N VAL A 475 12.65 19.46 7.04
CA VAL A 475 12.74 19.54 5.58
C VAL A 475 13.64 20.70 5.19
N VAL A 476 14.58 20.46 4.27
CA VAL A 476 15.51 21.44 3.72
C VAL A 476 15.00 21.82 2.31
N PRO A 477 14.25 22.94 2.19
CA PRO A 477 13.61 23.33 0.93
C PRO A 477 14.56 24.01 -0.06
N PRO A 478 14.23 24.02 -1.37
CA PRO A 478 15.01 24.72 -2.38
C PRO A 478 14.93 26.25 -2.23
N GLU A 479 13.82 26.81 -1.73
CA GLU A 479 13.66 28.25 -1.54
C GLU A 479 14.51 28.84 -0.40
N LYS A 480 15.20 27.99 0.39
CA LYS A 480 16.15 28.44 1.43
C LYS A 480 17.53 27.81 1.24
N PRO A 481 18.34 28.28 0.26
CA PRO A 481 19.67 27.74 0.00
C PRO A 481 20.61 27.77 1.21
N ALA A 482 20.44 28.74 2.11
CA ALA A 482 21.19 28.83 3.36
C ALA A 482 21.00 27.59 4.27
N PHE A 483 19.85 26.91 4.20
CA PHE A 483 19.59 25.71 4.99
C PHE A 483 20.40 24.51 4.49
N LEU A 484 20.62 24.43 3.17
CA LEU A 484 21.50 23.41 2.60
C LEU A 484 22.97 23.66 3.00
N ALA A 485 23.43 24.90 2.95
CA ALA A 485 24.76 25.26 3.47
C ALA A 485 24.91 24.89 4.96
N ARG A 486 23.91 25.25 5.78
CA ARG A 486 23.87 24.90 7.20
C ARG A 486 23.86 23.40 7.46
N THR A 487 23.24 22.61 6.57
CA THR A 487 23.24 21.14 6.64
C THR A 487 24.66 20.60 6.56
N TRP A 488 25.48 21.09 5.63
CA TRP A 488 26.88 20.67 5.48
C TRP A 488 27.75 21.09 6.66
N GLU A 489 27.57 22.30 7.18
CA GLU A 489 28.25 22.74 8.41
C GLU A 489 27.89 21.84 9.59
N ARG A 490 26.61 21.49 9.74
CA ARG A 490 26.15 20.62 10.82
C ARG A 490 26.77 19.23 10.76
N ILE A 491 26.95 18.68 9.55
CA ILE A 491 27.65 17.40 9.36
C ILE A 491 29.09 17.49 9.85
N LYS A 492 29.81 18.59 9.56
CA LYS A 492 31.18 18.79 10.05
C LYS A 492 31.27 18.89 11.56
N GLU A 493 30.35 19.64 12.18
CA GLU A 493 30.27 19.77 13.64
C GLU A 493 30.11 18.39 14.30
N GLU A 494 29.16 17.59 13.82
CA GLU A 494 28.87 16.27 14.39
C GLU A 494 30.03 15.29 14.14
N ALA A 495 30.66 15.31 12.96
CA ALA A 495 31.84 14.52 12.67
C ALA A 495 33.04 14.91 13.56
N ALA A 496 33.24 16.21 13.81
CA ALA A 496 34.30 16.70 14.69
C ALA A 496 34.10 16.27 16.15
N GLU A 497 32.86 16.09 16.58
CA GLU A 497 32.51 15.50 17.88
C GLU A 497 32.66 13.96 17.91
N GLY A 498 33.16 13.34 16.83
CA GLY A 498 33.36 11.89 16.72
C GLY A 498 32.07 11.10 16.52
N ARG A 499 30.99 11.77 16.09
CA ARG A 499 29.70 11.16 15.78
C ARG A 499 29.64 10.78 14.31
N GLN A 500 28.67 9.93 13.98
CA GLN A 500 28.57 9.35 12.64
C GLN A 500 27.32 9.80 11.90
N ILE A 501 27.45 9.92 10.58
CA ILE A 501 26.44 10.53 9.71
C ILE A 501 26.13 9.60 8.55
N TYR A 502 24.85 9.47 8.22
CA TYR A 502 24.38 8.87 6.98
C TYR A 502 23.97 9.95 5.98
N ILE A 503 24.38 9.78 4.72
CA ILE A 503 23.88 10.57 3.58
C ILE A 503 23.31 9.59 2.57
N VAL A 504 22.02 9.72 2.25
CA VAL A 504 21.30 8.81 1.37
C VAL A 504 20.96 9.49 0.05
N CYS A 505 21.31 8.86 -1.06
CA CYS A 505 20.94 9.28 -2.41
C CYS A 505 20.00 8.27 -3.06
N PRO A 506 19.06 8.71 -3.91
CA PRO A 506 18.12 7.81 -4.59
C PRO A 506 18.79 6.90 -5.62
N ARG A 507 19.86 7.35 -6.29
CA ARG A 507 20.55 6.55 -7.33
C ARG A 507 22.05 6.41 -7.10
N ILE A 508 22.67 5.49 -7.83
CA ILE A 508 24.13 5.30 -7.83
C ILE A 508 24.81 6.30 -8.79
N GLY A 509 24.30 6.47 -10.02
CA GLY A 509 24.83 7.39 -11.04
C GLY A 509 24.06 7.33 -12.37
N GLU A 510 24.56 8.02 -13.41
CA GLU A 510 24.00 7.99 -14.77
C GLU A 510 24.51 6.76 -15.54
N GLN A 511 23.76 5.67 -15.51
CA GLN A 511 23.86 4.61 -16.51
C GLN A 511 22.50 3.91 -16.62
N GLU A 512 21.96 3.93 -17.84
CA GLU A 512 20.72 3.28 -18.27
C GLU A 512 20.76 1.78 -17.95
N GLY A 513 19.70 1.26 -17.33
CA GLY A 513 19.51 -0.17 -17.08
C GLY A 513 19.31 -0.58 -15.62
N ASP A 514 18.58 0.20 -14.81
CA ASP A 514 18.13 -0.26 -13.49
C ASP A 514 16.76 -0.96 -13.65
N GLU A 515 16.78 -2.26 -13.97
CA GLU A 515 15.58 -3.10 -14.12
C GLU A 515 14.98 -3.57 -12.77
N GLY A 516 15.35 -2.95 -11.64
CA GLY A 516 14.98 -3.42 -10.30
C GLY A 516 13.97 -2.59 -9.50
N ASP A 517 13.74 -1.32 -9.86
CA ASP A 517 12.81 -0.42 -9.16
C ASP A 517 12.13 0.55 -10.16
N ALA A 518 11.78 0.02 -11.34
CA ALA A 518 11.08 0.74 -12.40
C ALA A 518 9.57 0.84 -12.12
N MET A 519 9.19 1.60 -11.10
CA MET A 519 7.92 2.34 -11.11
C MET A 519 8.27 3.83 -11.09
N ASP A 520 7.81 4.56 -12.12
CA ASP A 520 7.87 6.03 -12.29
C ASP A 520 9.04 6.65 -13.11
N THR A 521 9.64 5.94 -14.07
CA THR A 521 10.46 6.61 -15.11
C THR A 521 9.63 7.26 -16.22
N ALA A 522 8.35 6.90 -16.39
CA ALA A 522 7.49 7.45 -17.44
C ALA A 522 6.99 8.89 -17.18
N ASP A 523 6.91 9.33 -15.92
CA ASP A 523 6.43 10.67 -15.55
C ASP A 523 7.54 11.76 -15.60
N ALA A 524 8.81 11.36 -15.76
CA ALA A 524 9.94 12.29 -15.69
C ALA A 524 10.11 13.13 -16.97
N GLU A 525 9.78 12.59 -18.15
CA GLU A 525 9.90 13.30 -19.43
C GLU A 525 8.77 14.32 -19.65
N GLU A 526 7.59 14.15 -19.02
CA GLU A 526 6.44 15.04 -19.20
C GLU A 526 6.44 16.23 -18.21
N SER A 527 7.18 16.15 -17.08
CA SER A 527 7.12 17.12 -15.97
C SER A 527 8.30 18.10 -15.87
N GLY A 528 9.32 18.03 -16.74
CA GLY A 528 10.45 18.99 -16.75
C GLY A 528 11.33 18.98 -15.49
N ARG A 529 11.30 17.92 -14.69
CA ARG A 529 12.08 17.80 -13.43
C ARG A 529 13.51 17.34 -13.71
N ARG A 530 14.46 17.82 -12.89
CA ARG A 530 15.86 17.37 -12.91
C ARG A 530 15.96 15.87 -12.55
N SER A 531 16.92 15.17 -13.15
CA SER A 531 17.29 13.80 -12.81
C SER A 531 17.67 13.67 -11.32
N PRO A 532 17.30 12.57 -10.64
CA PRO A 532 17.67 12.33 -9.24
C PRO A 532 19.19 12.37 -9.02
N LEU A 533 19.68 12.74 -7.85
CA LEU A 533 21.11 12.81 -7.54
C LEU A 533 21.71 11.43 -7.33
N GLY A 534 22.82 11.15 -8.04
CA GLY A 534 23.60 9.92 -7.85
C GLY A 534 24.69 10.04 -6.81
N ILE A 535 24.99 8.93 -6.13
CA ILE A 535 26.20 8.79 -5.28
C ILE A 535 27.44 9.32 -6.01
N MET A 536 27.63 8.94 -7.27
CA MET A 536 28.81 9.30 -8.06
C MET A 536 28.88 10.80 -8.41
N GLU A 537 27.76 11.52 -8.40
CA GLU A 537 27.71 12.98 -8.61
C GLU A 537 27.88 13.76 -7.31
N VAL A 538 27.41 13.18 -6.20
CA VAL A 538 27.45 13.80 -4.88
C VAL A 538 28.82 13.61 -4.24
N LEU A 539 29.46 12.45 -4.41
CA LEU A 539 30.75 12.11 -3.80
C LEU A 539 31.87 13.14 -4.09
N PRO A 540 32.08 13.61 -5.34
CA PRO A 540 33.12 14.61 -5.61
C PRO A 540 32.84 15.95 -4.91
N LYS A 541 31.57 16.36 -4.88
CA LYS A 541 31.15 17.60 -4.20
C LYS A 541 31.31 17.49 -2.70
N LEU A 542 31.02 16.32 -2.12
CA LEU A 542 31.22 16.08 -0.70
C LEU A 542 32.70 16.06 -0.30
N ALA A 543 33.60 15.61 -1.17
CA ALA A 543 35.04 15.66 -0.88
C ALA A 543 35.51 17.11 -0.66
N ASP A 544 35.02 18.05 -1.47
CA ASP A 544 35.32 19.48 -1.31
C ASP A 544 34.57 20.08 -0.11
N LEU A 545 33.26 19.82 -0.02
CA LEU A 545 32.39 20.41 1.00
C LEU A 545 32.71 19.89 2.41
N LEU A 546 33.16 18.65 2.56
CA LEU A 546 33.47 17.96 3.81
C LEU A 546 34.96 17.60 3.90
N ALA A 547 35.84 18.48 3.43
CA ALA A 547 37.28 18.30 3.52
C ALA A 547 37.72 17.94 4.95
N GLY A 548 38.49 16.86 5.09
CA GLY A 548 38.97 16.33 6.37
C GLY A 548 38.06 15.29 7.04
N VAL A 549 36.86 15.03 6.51
CA VAL A 549 35.93 14.01 7.00
C VAL A 549 36.15 12.69 6.27
N ARG A 550 36.16 11.56 6.99
CA ARG A 550 36.37 10.23 6.40
C ARG A 550 35.05 9.69 5.86
N ILE A 551 34.91 9.64 4.54
CA ILE A 551 33.69 9.23 3.85
C ILE A 551 33.83 7.80 3.30
N GLY A 552 32.87 6.94 3.59
CA GLY A 552 32.69 5.64 2.94
C GLY A 552 31.50 5.63 1.99
N VAL A 553 31.48 4.69 1.04
CA VAL A 553 30.39 4.53 0.07
C VAL A 553 29.78 3.13 0.21
N LEU A 554 28.45 3.05 0.20
CA LEU A 554 27.70 1.79 0.24
C LEU A 554 26.54 1.78 -0.76
N HIS A 555 26.56 0.87 -1.73
CA HIS A 555 25.46 0.73 -2.68
C HIS A 555 25.20 -0.72 -3.09
N GLY A 556 24.06 -0.96 -3.75
CA GLY A 556 23.57 -2.31 -4.07
C GLY A 556 24.52 -3.14 -4.94
N LYS A 557 25.29 -2.48 -5.81
CA LYS A 557 26.23 -3.14 -6.72
C LYS A 557 27.56 -3.62 -6.09
N LEU A 558 27.85 -3.25 -4.83
CA LEU A 558 29.06 -3.73 -4.15
C LEU A 558 28.97 -5.24 -3.84
N HIS A 559 30.11 -5.93 -3.88
CA HIS A 559 30.17 -7.34 -3.49
C HIS A 559 29.81 -7.48 -1.99
N PRO A 560 29.15 -8.58 -1.55
CA PRO A 560 28.78 -8.77 -0.14
C PRO A 560 29.93 -8.55 0.85
N ASP A 561 31.12 -9.09 0.56
CA ASP A 561 32.31 -8.91 1.41
C ASP A 561 32.76 -7.44 1.51
N GLU A 562 32.63 -6.67 0.43
CA GLU A 562 32.95 -5.25 0.42
C GLU A 562 31.94 -4.45 1.24
N LYS A 563 30.64 -4.76 1.10
CA LYS A 563 29.57 -4.15 1.92
C LYS A 563 29.85 -4.38 3.40
N ASP A 564 30.14 -5.63 3.77
CA ASP A 564 30.48 -5.99 5.15
C ASP A 564 31.73 -5.27 5.64
N ALA A 565 32.77 -5.16 4.81
CA ALA A 565 33.99 -4.45 5.16
C ALA A 565 33.75 -2.95 5.41
N VAL A 566 33.03 -2.27 4.51
CA VAL A 566 32.66 -0.85 4.67
C VAL A 566 31.83 -0.67 5.94
N MET A 567 30.86 -1.55 6.19
CA MET A 567 30.02 -1.48 7.37
C MET A 567 30.77 -1.73 8.68
N ARG A 568 31.76 -2.64 8.69
CA ARG A 568 32.64 -2.85 9.85
C ARG A 568 33.47 -1.60 10.14
N ARG A 569 34.06 -0.98 9.11
CA ARG A 569 34.83 0.26 9.24
C ARG A 569 33.98 1.41 9.75
N PHE A 570 32.75 1.54 9.25
CA PHE A 570 31.80 2.51 9.76
C PHE A 570 31.47 2.21 11.23
N THR A 571 30.99 1.01 11.57
CA THR A 571 30.67 0.66 12.97
C THR A 571 31.86 0.85 13.93
N GLY A 572 33.08 0.57 13.47
CA GLY A 572 34.34 0.76 14.20
C GLY A 572 34.83 2.20 14.32
N ARG A 573 34.07 3.20 13.82
CA ARG A 573 34.42 4.63 13.81
C ARG A 573 35.67 4.97 12.99
N GLU A 574 36.01 4.13 12.02
CA GLU A 574 37.04 4.44 11.03
C GLU A 574 36.52 5.38 9.92
N LEU A 575 35.20 5.46 9.77
CA LEU A 575 34.49 6.33 8.84
C LEU A 575 33.51 7.20 9.61
N ASP A 576 33.50 8.49 9.29
CA ASP A 576 32.64 9.49 9.93
C ASP A 576 31.30 9.61 9.18
N VAL A 577 31.35 9.52 7.85
CA VAL A 577 30.19 9.65 6.97
C VAL A 577 30.04 8.40 6.11
N LEU A 578 28.82 7.87 6.01
CA LEU A 578 28.47 6.84 5.05
C LEU A 578 27.53 7.41 3.99
N LEU A 579 28.03 7.51 2.76
CA LEU A 579 27.23 7.85 1.59
C LEU A 579 26.63 6.58 0.99
N ALA A 580 25.30 6.45 1.02
CA ALA A 580 24.63 5.22 0.63
C ALA A 580 23.38 5.42 -0.24
N THR A 581 22.91 4.34 -0.88
CA THR A 581 21.56 4.28 -1.43
C THR A 581 20.57 3.72 -0.40
N THR A 582 19.36 3.38 -0.84
CA THR A 582 18.33 2.63 -0.07
C THR A 582 18.82 1.30 0.53
N VAL A 583 20.03 0.82 0.23
CA VAL A 583 20.57 -0.40 0.84
C VAL A 583 20.66 -0.30 2.37
N ILE A 584 20.82 0.89 2.94
CA ILE A 584 20.81 1.07 4.41
C ILE A 584 19.40 1.09 5.01
N GLU A 585 18.34 1.07 4.18
CA GLU A 585 16.95 0.95 4.64
C GLU A 585 16.80 -0.27 5.53
N VAL A 586 17.52 -1.36 5.23
CA VAL A 586 17.50 -2.63 5.98
C VAL A 586 18.87 -2.93 6.59
N GLY A 587 18.91 -3.14 7.90
CA GLY A 587 19.91 -4.00 8.53
C GLY A 587 21.28 -3.43 8.92
N VAL A 588 21.33 -2.23 9.50
CA VAL A 588 22.45 -1.87 10.40
C VAL A 588 21.95 -0.99 11.56
N ASP A 589 22.44 -1.28 12.77
CA ASP A 589 22.31 -0.44 13.96
C ASP A 589 23.68 0.15 14.32
N VAL A 590 23.82 1.47 14.27
CA VAL A 590 25.04 2.18 14.68
C VAL A 590 24.66 3.17 15.78
N PRO A 591 24.87 2.84 17.07
CA PRO A 591 24.44 3.69 18.19
C PRO A 591 25.04 5.10 18.19
N ASN A 592 26.22 5.26 17.58
CA ASN A 592 26.95 6.52 17.46
C ASN A 592 26.50 7.37 16.24
N ALA A 593 25.56 6.88 15.44
CA ALA A 593 25.01 7.61 14.30
C ALA A 593 23.90 8.58 14.75
N THR A 594 24.16 9.88 14.61
CA THR A 594 23.28 10.95 15.11
C THR A 594 22.59 11.72 13.99
N VAL A 595 23.17 11.77 12.79
CA VAL A 595 22.62 12.56 11.67
C VAL A 595 22.27 11.68 10.48
N MET A 596 21.06 11.87 9.94
CA MET A 596 20.57 11.29 8.69
C MET A 596 20.25 12.40 7.71
N VAL A 597 20.88 12.40 6.54
CA VAL A 597 20.56 13.33 5.44
C VAL A 597 20.04 12.54 4.25
N ILE A 598 18.85 12.87 3.77
CA ILE A 598 18.23 12.22 2.61
C ILE A 598 18.18 13.23 1.48
N MET A 599 18.95 13.00 0.42
CA MET A 599 18.97 13.80 -0.79
C MET A 599 17.77 13.43 -1.67
N ASP A 600 17.15 14.43 -2.33
CA ASP A 600 15.93 14.26 -3.14
C ASP A 600 14.84 13.45 -2.42
N ALA A 601 14.57 13.79 -1.16
CA ALA A 601 13.65 13.08 -0.28
C ALA A 601 12.24 12.94 -0.88
N ASP A 602 11.83 13.85 -1.77
CA ASP A 602 10.56 13.78 -2.52
C ASP A 602 10.49 12.61 -3.52
N ARG A 603 11.58 11.89 -3.77
CA ARG A 603 11.60 10.68 -4.59
C ARG A 603 11.35 9.40 -3.79
N PHE A 604 11.40 9.47 -2.46
CA PHE A 604 11.22 8.31 -1.60
C PHE A 604 9.77 8.20 -1.12
N GLY A 605 9.29 6.97 -0.93
CA GLY A 605 8.02 6.71 -0.28
C GLY A 605 8.05 7.05 1.22
N VAL A 606 6.89 7.35 1.81
CA VAL A 606 6.77 7.68 3.25
C VAL A 606 7.38 6.58 4.13
N SER A 607 7.07 5.33 3.80
CA SER A 607 7.56 4.15 4.51
C SER A 607 9.10 4.02 4.46
N GLN A 608 9.73 4.34 3.34
CA GLN A 608 11.19 4.34 3.18
C GLN A 608 11.84 5.46 4.00
N LEU A 609 11.27 6.67 3.93
CA LEU A 609 11.76 7.82 4.72
C LEU A 609 11.70 7.53 6.22
N HIS A 610 10.63 6.88 6.69
CA HIS A 610 10.49 6.47 8.09
C HIS A 610 11.54 5.44 8.50
N GLN A 611 11.78 4.42 7.67
CA GLN A 611 12.81 3.41 7.93
C GLN A 611 14.22 4.00 7.97
N LEU A 612 14.57 4.84 6.99
CA LEU A 612 15.84 5.55 6.93
C LEU A 612 16.02 6.46 8.14
N ARG A 613 15.00 7.25 8.50
CA ARG A 613 15.02 8.06 9.73
C ARG A 613 15.32 7.21 10.95
N GLY A 614 14.70 6.04 11.08
CA GLY A 614 14.90 5.12 12.20
C GLY A 614 16.29 4.48 12.31
N ARG A 615 17.21 4.75 11.37
CA ARG A 615 18.61 4.30 11.40
C ARG A 615 19.52 5.16 12.28
N VAL A 616 19.07 6.35 12.69
CA VAL A 616 19.81 7.25 13.60
C VAL A 616 19.09 7.41 14.94
N GLY A 617 19.80 7.96 15.94
CA GLY A 617 19.22 8.21 17.27
C GLY A 617 18.89 6.91 18.01
N ARG A 618 19.81 5.93 17.91
CA ARG A 618 19.70 4.64 18.60
C ARG A 618 20.48 4.57 19.92
N GLY A 619 21.42 5.50 20.13
CA GLY A 619 22.08 5.72 21.42
C GLY A 619 21.37 6.77 22.28
N SER A 620 22.07 7.24 23.31
CA SER A 620 21.60 8.32 24.21
C SER A 620 21.61 9.70 23.54
N LEU A 621 22.37 9.88 22.46
CA LEU A 621 22.50 11.14 21.74
C LEU A 621 21.24 11.45 20.91
N GLN A 622 20.89 12.73 20.81
CA GLN A 622 19.75 13.18 20.03
C GLN A 622 19.96 12.98 18.53
N GLY A 623 19.00 12.34 17.87
CA GLY A 623 19.01 12.15 16.43
C GLY A 623 18.52 13.40 15.66
N LEU A 624 19.10 13.64 14.50
CA LEU A 624 18.71 14.68 13.54
C LEU A 624 18.50 14.06 12.16
N CYS A 625 17.35 14.33 11.54
CA CYS A 625 17.03 13.88 10.20
C CYS A 625 16.71 15.08 9.30
N LEU A 626 17.43 15.21 8.18
CA LEU A 626 17.34 16.32 7.24
C LEU A 626 16.86 15.79 5.89
N LEU A 627 15.69 16.24 5.45
CA LEU A 627 15.05 15.83 4.20
C LEU A 627 15.31 16.91 3.14
N VAL A 628 16.33 16.74 2.31
CA VAL A 628 16.67 17.67 1.23
C VAL A 628 15.78 17.40 0.03
N THR A 629 15.15 18.43 -0.52
CA THR A 629 14.19 18.30 -1.62
C THR A 629 14.26 19.48 -2.56
N ASP A 630 13.90 19.25 -3.82
CA ASP A 630 13.65 20.29 -4.82
C ASP A 630 12.13 20.52 -5.06
N ALA A 631 11.26 19.91 -4.25
CA ALA A 631 9.82 20.02 -4.38
C ALA A 631 9.30 21.43 -4.02
N GLU A 632 8.52 22.01 -4.93
CA GLU A 632 7.94 23.35 -4.74
C GLU A 632 6.92 23.39 -3.58
N PRO A 633 6.82 24.52 -2.86
CA PRO A 633 5.80 24.76 -1.84
C PRO A 633 4.38 24.51 -2.37
N GLY A 634 3.56 23.78 -1.60
CA GLY A 634 2.18 23.46 -1.95
C GLY A 634 2.00 22.30 -2.95
N SER A 635 3.08 21.67 -3.40
CA SER A 635 2.99 20.41 -4.14
C SER A 635 2.65 19.23 -3.22
N LYS A 636 1.98 18.20 -3.73
CA LYS A 636 1.70 16.96 -2.97
C LYS A 636 2.96 16.32 -2.37
N ALA A 637 4.06 16.37 -3.12
CA ALA A 637 5.35 15.84 -2.66
C ALA A 637 5.88 16.64 -1.45
N ARG A 638 5.69 17.96 -1.45
CA ARG A 638 6.04 18.82 -0.32
C ARG A 638 5.16 18.55 0.90
N GLU A 639 3.85 18.49 0.73
CA GLU A 639 2.91 18.17 1.81
C GLU A 639 3.25 16.83 2.49
N ARG A 640 3.64 15.82 1.69
CA ARG A 640 4.11 14.54 2.19
C ARG A 640 5.38 14.64 3.03
N LEU A 641 6.38 15.39 2.58
CA LEU A 641 7.62 15.59 3.34
C LEU A 641 7.39 16.35 4.65
N ASP A 642 6.56 17.39 4.62
CA ASP A 642 6.20 18.14 5.82
C ASP A 642 5.42 17.27 6.80
N ALA A 643 4.54 16.39 6.31
CA ALA A 643 3.86 15.40 7.13
C ALA A 643 4.84 14.41 7.80
N VAL A 644 5.81 13.88 7.04
CA VAL A 644 6.89 13.03 7.58
C VAL A 644 7.71 13.74 8.65
N ALA A 645 8.01 15.03 8.44
CA ALA A 645 8.75 15.83 9.41
C ALA A 645 7.95 16.15 10.68
N SER A 646 6.62 16.24 10.58
CA SER A 646 5.74 16.62 11.69
C SER A 646 5.53 15.54 12.75
N THR A 647 5.78 14.26 12.42
CA THR A 647 5.51 13.16 13.33
C THR A 647 6.57 12.07 13.28
N THR A 648 6.95 11.59 14.46
CA THR A 648 7.84 10.43 14.63
C THR A 648 7.09 9.10 14.64
N ASP A 649 5.75 9.13 14.69
CA ASP A 649 4.90 7.95 14.83
C ASP A 649 4.69 7.24 13.49
N GLY A 650 5.31 6.07 13.33
CA GLY A 650 5.20 5.29 12.10
C GLY A 650 3.78 4.86 11.73
N PHE A 651 2.85 4.71 12.69
CA PHE A 651 1.45 4.36 12.40
C PHE A 651 0.66 5.55 11.82
N LYS A 652 0.96 6.77 12.28
CA LYS A 652 0.39 7.98 11.67
C LYS A 652 0.92 8.16 10.26
N LEU A 653 2.22 7.91 10.05
CA LEU A 653 2.82 8.00 8.72
C LEU A 653 2.27 6.99 7.73
N SER A 654 2.01 5.75 8.14
CA SER A 654 1.47 4.76 7.23
C SER A 654 0.00 4.98 6.86
N ARG A 655 -0.80 5.58 7.76
CA ARG A 655 -2.13 6.08 7.42
C ARG A 655 -2.05 7.19 6.37
N LEU A 656 -1.12 8.12 6.51
CA LEU A 656 -0.87 9.18 5.53
C LEU A 656 -0.35 8.62 4.19
N ASP A 657 0.49 7.57 4.21
CA ASP A 657 0.96 6.88 2.99
C ASP A 657 -0.22 6.22 2.26
N LEU A 658 -1.15 5.57 2.98
CA LEU A 658 -2.38 5.01 2.41
C LEU A 658 -3.33 6.07 1.86
N GLU A 659 -3.47 7.21 2.53
CA GLU A 659 -4.33 8.30 2.04
C GLU A 659 -3.83 8.89 0.71
N GLN A 660 -2.51 8.87 0.51
CA GLN A 660 -1.87 9.48 -0.66
C GLN A 660 -1.71 8.51 -1.82
N ARG A 661 -1.49 7.21 -1.55
CA ARG A 661 -1.49 6.16 -2.57
C ARG A 661 -2.93 5.86 -2.97
N ARG A 662 -3.19 5.66 -4.27
CA ARG A 662 -4.46 5.05 -4.69
C ARG A 662 -4.41 3.59 -4.22
N GLU A 663 -5.42 3.18 -3.46
CA GLU A 663 -5.53 1.89 -2.75
C GLU A 663 -5.28 0.65 -3.63
N GLY A 664 -5.46 0.78 -4.95
CA GLY A 664 -5.17 -0.25 -5.94
C GLY A 664 -3.71 -0.75 -5.97
N ASP A 665 -2.72 0.05 -5.52
CA ASP A 665 -1.31 -0.38 -5.48
C ASP A 665 -0.98 -1.30 -4.30
N VAL A 666 -1.67 -1.14 -3.16
CA VAL A 666 -1.36 -1.92 -1.94
C VAL A 666 -1.91 -3.34 -2.02
N LEU A 667 -3.05 -3.50 -2.71
CA LEU A 667 -3.62 -4.81 -3.04
C LEU A 667 -3.04 -5.37 -4.35
N GLY A 668 -2.69 -4.51 -5.32
CA GLY A 668 -2.22 -4.90 -6.65
C GLY A 668 -0.74 -5.29 -6.74
N ALA A 669 0.15 -4.78 -5.86
CA ALA A 669 1.57 -5.13 -5.92
C ALA A 669 1.86 -6.59 -5.52
N ALA A 670 0.98 -7.20 -4.72
CA ALA A 670 1.04 -8.64 -4.42
C ALA A 670 0.32 -9.51 -5.48
N GLN A 671 -0.41 -8.88 -6.42
CA GLN A 671 -1.34 -9.49 -7.37
C GLN A 671 -1.18 -8.80 -8.73
N ALA A 672 0.06 -8.77 -9.23
CA ALA A 672 0.41 -8.08 -10.46
C ALA A 672 -0.35 -8.70 -11.64
N GLY A 673 -1.55 -8.19 -11.93
CA GLY A 673 -2.35 -8.70 -13.04
C GLY A 673 -3.86 -8.46 -13.11
N ARG A 674 -4.55 -7.64 -12.28
CA ARG A 674 -5.85 -6.99 -12.62
C ARG A 674 -6.47 -6.25 -11.42
N THR A 675 -7.46 -5.40 -11.71
CA THR A 675 -8.24 -4.51 -10.82
C THR A 675 -8.45 -5.04 -9.41
N SER A 676 -8.14 -4.20 -8.40
CA SER A 676 -8.48 -4.46 -7.00
C SER A 676 -9.94 -4.92 -6.86
N SER A 677 -10.17 -6.01 -6.11
CA SER A 677 -11.51 -6.54 -5.84
C SER A 677 -12.41 -5.54 -5.09
N LEU A 678 -11.80 -4.58 -4.38
CA LEU A 678 -12.48 -3.47 -3.73
C LEU A 678 -12.70 -2.31 -4.70
N ARG A 679 -13.95 -1.90 -4.91
CA ARG A 679 -14.34 -0.81 -5.81
C ARG A 679 -14.94 0.37 -5.05
N LEU A 680 -15.66 0.10 -3.96
CA LEU A 680 -16.27 1.12 -3.09
C LEU A 680 -15.66 1.17 -1.69
N LEU A 681 -15.25 0.03 -1.17
CA LEU A 681 -14.63 -0.08 0.14
C LEU A 681 -13.25 0.54 0.10
N THR A 682 -13.01 1.45 1.03
CA THR A 682 -11.72 2.15 1.17
C THR A 682 -11.06 1.76 2.48
N LEU A 683 -9.87 1.16 2.40
CA LEU A 683 -9.22 0.57 3.58
C LEU A 683 -8.94 1.60 4.69
N HIS A 684 -8.71 2.87 4.37
CA HIS A 684 -8.45 3.90 5.38
C HIS A 684 -9.71 4.50 6.00
N ARG A 685 -10.76 4.75 5.22
CA ARG A 685 -11.99 5.43 5.72
C ARG A 685 -12.99 4.46 6.32
N ASP A 686 -12.98 3.20 5.87
CA ASP A 686 -14.00 2.22 6.24
C ASP A 686 -13.47 1.22 7.31
N GLU A 687 -12.57 1.65 8.21
CA GLU A 687 -12.00 0.80 9.28
C GLU A 687 -13.09 0.13 10.13
N ASP A 688 -14.10 0.88 10.55
CA ASP A 688 -15.20 0.35 11.35
C ASP A 688 -16.03 -0.69 10.58
N VAL A 689 -16.27 -0.49 9.28
CA VAL A 689 -17.00 -1.46 8.45
C VAL A 689 -16.21 -2.76 8.33
N ILE A 690 -14.90 -2.68 8.11
CA ILE A 690 -14.03 -3.87 8.00
C ILE A 690 -13.95 -4.61 9.33
N ARG A 691 -13.81 -3.89 10.45
CA ARG A 691 -13.81 -4.50 11.80
C ARG A 691 -15.11 -5.23 12.08
N ASP A 692 -16.22 -4.55 11.89
CA ASP A 692 -17.53 -5.11 12.17
C ASP A 692 -17.85 -6.29 11.22
N ALA A 693 -17.45 -6.21 9.95
CA ALA A 693 -17.54 -7.32 9.00
C ALA A 693 -16.70 -8.53 9.42
N ARG A 694 -15.52 -8.31 10.02
CA ARG A 694 -14.67 -9.39 10.55
C ARG A 694 -15.34 -10.14 11.69
N GLU A 695 -15.95 -9.43 12.62
CA GLU A 695 -16.66 -10.04 13.76
C GLU A 695 -17.82 -10.91 13.26
N GLU A 696 -18.64 -10.37 12.36
CA GLU A 696 -19.79 -11.09 11.78
C GLU A 696 -19.33 -12.30 10.93
N ALA A 697 -18.26 -12.14 10.15
CA ALA A 697 -17.72 -13.21 9.31
C ALA A 697 -17.11 -14.34 10.15
N THR A 698 -16.44 -14.01 11.24
CA THR A 698 -15.85 -15.00 12.16
C THR A 698 -16.95 -15.81 12.82
N ALA A 699 -17.98 -15.14 13.37
CA ALA A 699 -19.13 -15.82 13.97
C ALA A 699 -19.88 -16.71 12.95
N LEU A 700 -20.02 -16.24 11.71
CA LEU A 700 -20.63 -17.04 10.64
C LEU A 700 -19.82 -18.32 10.36
N VAL A 701 -18.52 -18.19 10.10
CA VAL A 701 -17.65 -19.32 9.74
C VAL A 701 -17.48 -20.31 10.90
N GLU A 702 -17.52 -19.86 12.16
CA GLU A 702 -17.55 -20.76 13.32
C GLU A 702 -18.82 -21.62 13.36
N SER A 703 -19.97 -21.06 12.97
CA SER A 703 -21.25 -21.77 12.95
C SER A 703 -21.50 -22.61 11.70
N ASP A 704 -21.06 -22.14 10.53
CA ASP A 704 -21.22 -22.78 9.22
C ASP A 704 -19.93 -22.64 8.39
N PRO A 705 -18.89 -23.46 8.68
CA PRO A 705 -17.60 -23.39 7.99
C PRO A 705 -17.70 -23.55 6.47
N GLY A 706 -18.64 -24.36 6.00
CA GLY A 706 -18.84 -24.68 4.59
C GLY A 706 -19.80 -23.76 3.86
N LEU A 707 -20.42 -22.80 4.56
CA LEU A 707 -21.49 -21.94 4.03
C LEU A 707 -22.66 -22.72 3.44
N ALA A 708 -22.97 -23.90 4.00
CA ALA A 708 -24.03 -24.78 3.52
C ALA A 708 -25.42 -24.15 3.64
N ASP A 709 -25.65 -23.35 4.68
CA ASP A 709 -26.90 -22.61 4.90
C ASP A 709 -26.92 -21.28 4.13
N HIS A 710 -25.79 -20.91 3.50
CA HIS A 710 -25.59 -19.66 2.78
C HIS A 710 -25.05 -19.87 1.36
N PRO A 711 -25.78 -20.58 0.47
CA PRO A 711 -25.29 -20.96 -0.86
C PRO A 711 -25.00 -19.76 -1.77
N GLY A 712 -25.74 -18.65 -1.63
CA GLY A 712 -25.49 -17.41 -2.35
C GLY A 712 -24.12 -16.82 -2.02
N LEU A 713 -23.76 -16.79 -0.72
CA LEU A 713 -22.45 -16.33 -0.27
C LEU A 713 -21.33 -17.27 -0.73
N ALA A 714 -21.56 -18.59 -0.65
CA ALA A 714 -20.61 -19.60 -1.11
C ALA A 714 -20.29 -19.43 -2.61
N THR A 715 -21.30 -19.09 -3.43
CA THR A 715 -21.14 -18.89 -4.87
C THR A 715 -20.31 -17.65 -5.17
N VAL A 716 -20.60 -16.53 -4.50
CA VAL A 716 -19.82 -15.29 -4.62
C VAL A 716 -18.37 -15.53 -4.18
N LEU A 717 -18.17 -16.26 -3.08
CA LEU A 717 -16.84 -16.58 -2.59
C LEU A 717 -16.03 -17.46 -3.56
N ALA A 718 -16.66 -18.48 -4.14
CA ALA A 718 -16.02 -19.33 -5.15
C ALA A 718 -15.58 -18.53 -6.37
N SER A 719 -16.39 -17.58 -6.85
CA SER A 719 -16.02 -16.72 -7.98
C SER A 719 -14.81 -15.83 -7.72
N LEU A 720 -14.61 -15.40 -6.46
CA LEU A 720 -13.41 -14.65 -6.06
C LEU A 720 -12.20 -15.56 -5.94
N LEU A 721 -12.34 -16.73 -5.33
CA LEU A 721 -11.23 -17.67 -5.12
C LEU A 721 -10.77 -18.33 -6.43
N ASP A 722 -11.67 -18.57 -7.39
CA ASP A 722 -11.31 -19.11 -8.70
C ASP A 722 -10.51 -18.10 -9.54
N ALA A 723 -10.74 -16.79 -9.33
CA ALA A 723 -9.89 -15.74 -9.92
C ALA A 723 -8.47 -15.79 -9.33
N ASP A 724 -8.35 -15.96 -8.01
CA ASP A 724 -7.06 -16.14 -7.32
C ASP A 724 -6.36 -17.46 -7.75
N ARG A 725 -7.12 -18.54 -7.96
CA ARG A 725 -6.61 -19.86 -8.40
C ARG A 725 -6.20 -19.89 -9.87
N ALA A 726 -6.88 -19.18 -10.75
CA ALA A 726 -6.48 -19.07 -12.15
C ALA A 726 -5.11 -18.38 -12.28
N GLU A 727 -4.81 -17.41 -11.42
CA GLU A 727 -3.50 -16.79 -11.32
C GLU A 727 -2.41 -17.77 -10.84
N PHE A 728 -2.75 -18.69 -9.94
CA PHE A 728 -1.85 -19.76 -9.47
C PHE A 728 -1.45 -20.74 -10.60
N LEU A 729 -2.34 -21.00 -11.55
CA LEU A 729 -2.10 -21.92 -12.68
C LEU A 729 -1.40 -21.26 -13.88
N GLU A 730 -1.56 -19.95 -14.08
CA GLU A 730 -0.88 -19.22 -15.17
C GLU A 730 0.58 -18.85 -14.83
N LYS A 731 1.00 -18.98 -13.56
CA LYS A 731 2.38 -18.71 -13.08
C LYS A 731 3.21 -19.96 -12.76
N THR A 732 2.61 -21.16 -12.77
CA THR A 732 3.32 -22.45 -12.91
C THR A 732 3.68 -22.73 -14.36
#